data_AF-A0A3B9CWL3-F1
#
_entry.id   AF-A0A3B9CWL3-F1
#
_cell.length_a   1.000
_cell.length_b   1.000
_cell.length_c   1.000
_cell.angle_alpha   90.00
_cell.angle_beta   90.00
_cell.angle_gamma   90.00
#
_symmetry.space_group_name_H-M   'P 1'
#
loop_
_entity.id
_entity.type
_entity.pdbx_description
1 polymer ?
#
loop_
_entity_poly.entity_id
_entity_poly.type
_entity_poly.pdbx_seq_one_letter_code
_entity_poly.pdbx_strand_id
1 'polypeptide(L)'
;RLNVYWSSDSFALEPLPGDVLFREEVSTDDLITHGAKLVDAMRCAACHTDQAAMVVESGPSLDRVWGSQPRSILVERLRNPKTVVQNSRMPSFQFSEEEASQVADFLRSVSKPPEEDSIVAAKKDDRSKGTALLHSLGCAACHRTTESNRVSVPAAPWEAPELTSVGKRRSREWILRWLKDPATLNAAHRMPKFQLTNDQRRQLAEALSQPAKAEPSDHKPTAESIESGRKLVVQSGCASCHSIPGIKSGPAARSLTSGGWDGSCLQKQTARKPNRIQPEYSFSDAQRKAIETWGNSLANEPQKASSLSITDRGQLLLARKGCVACHDRNTGRGLSAEAGRLANLHPDLAGQSQGLIPPSLTAVGDKLQDDYLATAIAGRQKEKRLPWLHVQMPQFAHTRQDASAILHAIRVADRIPDEADEARAALFAHLDLSKEHKATAAELLLGNRLTGANGFNCVACHKAGSFEPRNVALGTRGSDIMTMGQRIRPRFFQRWMKNPIQVVPGIEMPALKKGVPGILDDSLPRQIGVIWTALSDSRFKAPTVTSNFEQFVTVPPGSSPQVIRDVFTIGLNKDRRPVARALAIGFDHGHNVLLDLDTMQHRLWTVGEFARQRTEGKSWYWDMPGTVIQEPGLRKITIQLANGDERTAVEDEGRFSELLSYSTLDDGVRLNVRSWFDLAEDTASAPSAEPHFTDTVWANPERPLEPVTTRHTIKRYSEAGMSGWEHSVHVLNAPPGARLLLDRTFNTEASDAVQVSSLGQQKPAQGQTGGIRFTTPLPLVTGQLPPEKPPLKSDPESITTTPGLIGTRLPIEASIMPTAMAWLPDGRLVFTSLKGNVWIASDTDNDQLPDSLKLFESGLSAPFGILADEHGIIVAHKPELIRLQDTDDDGRADQRTVVASGWGFNDNYHDWSSGLIKDPDGNMYLGLGSDYSQKTRPANQDRWRGGVIKVDPSGLVTPLGMSMRYPMGLAMDRHGNLFATDNQGVQNTFNEINHIRPGLHYGVPSRHQPADTIGEPDTPALMVPHPWTRSVNSILFLPDDYPVKELRGHGIGCEYDSRFLMRFTVQDVDGVLQGASYRFSRHNQPAGGTNFIGPICSAVSPNGELFIGSIWDSGWQGGRNTGGITRLTPTAKGLPNGIQEVTITPDGFDVQFFRPIAKHLLQNPEHWSLQGYTRKWSGGYASPDSGRYSLKVSEIKTSGDATRVSLMVKDLRPGFLYDISTSGELAKQDLWPAEAHYSVKVIPKLRPGK
;
A
#
# COMPACT_ATOMS: atom_id res chain seq x y z
N ARG A 1 -28.31 -12.90 -19.40
CA ARG A 1 -26.95 -12.64 -18.85
C ARG A 1 -26.26 -13.96 -18.66
N LEU A 2 -24.99 -14.06 -19.01
CA LEU A 2 -24.22 -15.30 -18.93
C LEU A 2 -23.15 -15.10 -17.85
N ASN A 3 -23.22 -15.89 -16.77
CA ASN A 3 -22.15 -15.93 -15.77
C ASN A 3 -21.17 -17.00 -16.22
N VAL A 4 -19.93 -16.61 -16.50
CA VAL A 4 -18.87 -17.57 -16.83
C VAL A 4 -18.13 -17.92 -15.55
N TYR A 5 -18.02 -19.21 -15.31
CA TYR A 5 -17.23 -19.75 -14.21
C TYR A 5 -16.12 -20.62 -14.77
N TRP A 6 -15.04 -20.73 -14.02
CA TRP A 6 -13.91 -21.59 -14.36
C TRP A 6 -13.43 -22.32 -13.12
N SER A 7 -12.79 -23.46 -13.34
CA SER A 7 -12.19 -24.28 -12.28
C SER A 7 -10.98 -25.00 -12.85
N SER A 8 -10.15 -25.55 -11.98
CA SER A 8 -9.12 -26.51 -12.36
C SER A 8 -9.03 -27.59 -11.28
N ASP A 9 -8.07 -28.51 -11.41
CA ASP A 9 -7.80 -29.49 -10.35
C ASP A 9 -7.19 -28.83 -9.09
N SER A 10 -6.74 -27.58 -9.19
CA SER A 10 -6.09 -26.85 -8.09
C SER A 10 -7.01 -25.86 -7.35
N PHE A 11 -8.17 -25.51 -7.90
CA PHE A 11 -9.12 -24.57 -7.27
C PHE A 11 -10.58 -24.86 -7.64
N ALA A 12 -11.48 -24.46 -6.74
CA ALA A 12 -12.93 -24.67 -6.88
C ALA A 12 -13.54 -23.80 -7.99
N LEU A 13 -14.84 -23.94 -8.22
CA LEU A 13 -15.53 -23.07 -9.17
C LEU A 13 -15.44 -21.61 -8.73
N GLU A 14 -14.96 -20.75 -9.62
CA GLU A 14 -14.82 -19.32 -9.38
C GLU A 14 -15.44 -18.52 -10.54
N PRO A 15 -16.02 -17.34 -10.29
CA PRO A 15 -16.49 -16.47 -11.36
C PRO A 15 -15.29 -15.90 -12.11
N LEU A 16 -15.35 -15.84 -13.44
CA LEU A 16 -14.41 -15.02 -14.20
C LEU A 16 -14.79 -13.54 -13.98
N PRO A 17 -13.88 -12.72 -13.41
CA PRO A 17 -14.20 -11.33 -13.15
C PRO A 17 -14.39 -10.54 -14.46
N GLY A 18 -15.26 -9.54 -14.44
CA GLY A 18 -15.66 -8.84 -15.67
C GLY A 18 -14.55 -8.03 -16.34
N ASP A 19 -13.40 -7.85 -15.68
CA ASP A 19 -12.20 -7.19 -16.20
C ASP A 19 -11.36 -8.10 -17.12
N VAL A 20 -11.48 -9.43 -17.00
CA VAL A 20 -10.80 -10.37 -17.91
C VAL A 20 -11.58 -10.61 -19.21
N LEU A 21 -12.89 -10.31 -19.23
CA LEU A 21 -13.73 -10.39 -20.42
C LEU A 21 -14.04 -8.98 -20.92
N PHE A 22 -13.21 -8.46 -21.83
CA PHE A 22 -13.38 -7.12 -22.40
C PHE A 22 -13.83 -7.17 -23.86
N ARG A 23 -14.50 -6.10 -24.30
CA ARG A 23 -14.81 -5.83 -25.71
C ARG A 23 -14.38 -4.40 -26.02
N GLU A 24 -13.77 -4.19 -27.18
CA GLU A 24 -13.26 -2.88 -27.59
C GLU A 24 -14.38 -1.89 -27.96
N GLU A 25 -15.52 -2.38 -28.46
CA GLU A 25 -16.65 -1.56 -28.92
C GLU A 25 -17.87 -1.58 -27.98
N VAL A 26 -18.54 -0.42 -27.85
CA VAL A 26 -19.81 -0.27 -27.14
C VAL A 26 -20.91 -1.01 -27.89
N SER A 27 -21.60 -1.93 -27.22
CA SER A 27 -22.66 -2.75 -27.83
C SER A 27 -24.00 -2.02 -27.89
N THR A 28 -24.91 -2.49 -28.75
CA THR A 28 -26.32 -2.04 -28.76
C THR A 28 -26.99 -2.22 -27.40
N ASP A 29 -26.68 -3.29 -26.67
CA ASP A 29 -27.22 -3.56 -25.33
C ASP A 29 -26.75 -2.54 -24.29
N ASP A 30 -25.53 -2.02 -24.43
CA ASP A 30 -25.01 -0.94 -23.59
C ASP A 30 -25.81 0.35 -23.83
N LEU A 31 -26.12 0.66 -25.09
CA LEU A 31 -26.96 1.81 -25.46
C LEU A 31 -28.40 1.65 -24.94
N ILE A 32 -28.99 0.46 -25.05
CA ILE A 32 -30.33 0.16 -24.49
C ILE A 32 -30.33 0.37 -22.97
N THR A 33 -29.33 -0.17 -22.28
CA THR A 33 -29.18 -0.03 -20.83
C THR A 33 -29.00 1.44 -20.44
N HIS A 34 -28.17 2.18 -21.18
CA HIS A 34 -27.96 3.61 -20.93
C HIS A 34 -29.24 4.43 -21.18
N GLY A 35 -29.97 4.15 -22.26
CA GLY A 35 -31.25 4.77 -22.58
C GLY A 35 -32.29 4.56 -21.49
N ALA A 36 -32.45 3.33 -21.00
CA ALA A 36 -33.34 3.02 -19.87
C ALA A 36 -33.00 3.85 -18.61
N LYS A 37 -31.71 3.96 -18.28
CA LYS A 37 -31.24 4.75 -17.13
C LYS A 37 -31.54 6.25 -17.32
N LEU A 38 -31.37 6.79 -18.53
CA LEU A 38 -31.68 8.18 -18.85
C LEU A 38 -33.19 8.46 -18.74
N VAL A 39 -34.04 7.58 -19.26
CA VAL A 39 -35.49 7.74 -19.21
C VAL A 39 -36.01 7.74 -17.76
N ASP A 40 -35.47 6.89 -16.87
CA ASP A 40 -35.78 6.94 -15.43
C ASP A 40 -35.29 8.25 -14.81
N ALA A 41 -34.04 8.64 -15.09
CA ALA A 41 -33.42 9.82 -14.51
C ALA A 41 -34.15 11.13 -14.85
N MET A 42 -34.70 11.22 -16.06
CA MET A 42 -35.48 12.36 -16.55
C MET A 42 -36.98 12.24 -16.24
N ARG A 43 -37.40 11.16 -15.56
CA ARG A 43 -38.77 10.97 -15.05
C ARG A 43 -39.82 10.96 -16.15
N CYS A 44 -39.49 10.41 -17.32
CA CYS A 44 -40.44 10.32 -18.43
C CYS A 44 -41.73 9.57 -18.03
N ALA A 45 -41.63 8.59 -17.13
CA ALA A 45 -42.78 7.85 -16.59
C ALA A 45 -43.83 8.72 -15.89
N ALA A 46 -43.47 9.94 -15.44
CA ALA A 46 -44.41 10.88 -14.83
C ALA A 46 -45.46 11.40 -15.83
N CYS A 47 -45.18 11.31 -17.14
CA CYS A 47 -46.06 11.76 -18.20
C CYS A 47 -46.40 10.66 -19.22
N HIS A 48 -45.85 9.45 -19.16
CA HIS A 48 -46.03 8.41 -20.19
C HIS A 48 -46.60 7.11 -19.59
N THR A 49 -47.67 6.55 -20.18
CA THR A 49 -48.49 5.45 -19.60
C THR A 49 -47.94 4.03 -19.75
N ASP A 50 -47.13 3.76 -20.78
CA ASP A 50 -46.72 2.38 -21.13
C ASP A 50 -45.43 1.93 -20.42
N GLN A 51 -45.14 2.54 -19.25
CA GLN A 51 -43.90 2.34 -18.50
C GLN A 51 -44.11 1.62 -17.17
N ALA A 52 -45.03 0.64 -17.11
CA ALA A 52 -45.34 -0.13 -15.90
C ALA A 52 -44.09 -0.77 -15.23
N ALA A 53 -42.99 -0.85 -15.98
CA ALA A 53 -41.69 -1.34 -15.58
C ALA A 53 -40.79 -0.34 -14.79
N MET A 54 -41.00 0.98 -14.89
CA MET A 54 -40.09 1.99 -14.34
C MET A 54 -40.58 2.58 -13.01
N VAL A 55 -39.65 2.94 -12.11
CA VAL A 55 -39.99 3.50 -10.79
C VAL A 55 -40.36 4.97 -10.92
N VAL A 56 -41.65 5.30 -10.89
CA VAL A 56 -42.11 6.70 -10.93
C VAL A 56 -41.63 7.45 -9.67
N GLU A 57 -40.64 8.34 -9.81
CA GLU A 57 -40.23 9.27 -8.74
C GLU A 57 -40.79 10.67 -9.01
N SER A 58 -41.40 11.26 -7.99
CA SER A 58 -41.89 12.63 -8.05
C SER A 58 -40.77 13.67 -7.96
N GLY A 59 -40.99 14.80 -8.65
CA GLY A 59 -40.42 16.13 -8.40
C GLY A 59 -40.25 16.44 -6.91
N PRO A 60 -39.25 17.25 -6.52
CA PRO A 60 -39.26 17.87 -5.20
C PRO A 60 -40.63 18.50 -4.93
N SER A 61 -41.18 18.27 -3.73
CA SER A 61 -42.42 18.93 -3.31
C SER A 61 -42.26 20.45 -3.38
N LEU A 62 -43.28 21.15 -3.88
CA LEU A 62 -43.30 22.61 -3.97
C LEU A 62 -44.15 23.25 -2.85
N ASP A 63 -44.44 22.51 -1.77
CA ASP A 63 -45.19 23.01 -0.60
C ASP A 63 -44.34 23.84 0.38
N ARG A 64 -43.03 23.91 0.17
CA ARG A 64 -42.06 24.65 1.03
C ARG A 64 -41.10 25.51 0.20
N VAL A 65 -41.55 26.09 -0.90
CA VAL A 65 -40.70 26.93 -1.75
C VAL A 65 -40.34 28.23 -1.05
N TRP A 66 -41.30 28.83 -0.33
CA TRP A 66 -41.08 30.03 0.48
C TRP A 66 -40.07 29.75 1.62
N GLY A 67 -38.96 30.50 1.64
CA GLY A 67 -37.92 30.39 2.65
C GLY A 67 -36.86 29.32 2.35
N SER A 68 -37.06 28.49 1.32
CA SER A 68 -36.06 27.51 0.90
C SER A 68 -34.96 28.13 0.01
N GLN A 69 -35.29 29.17 -0.77
CA GLN A 69 -34.37 29.89 -1.65
C GLN A 69 -34.85 31.33 -1.89
N PRO A 70 -33.94 32.25 -2.25
CA PRO A 70 -34.25 33.62 -2.70
C PRO A 70 -35.32 33.67 -3.81
N ARG A 71 -36.18 34.70 -3.85
CA ARG A 71 -37.23 34.84 -4.90
C ARG A 71 -36.60 34.97 -6.28
N SER A 72 -35.55 35.78 -6.38
CA SER A 72 -34.78 36.01 -7.60
C SER A 72 -34.25 34.70 -8.18
N ILE A 73 -33.73 33.82 -7.34
CA ILE A 73 -33.21 32.50 -7.71
C ILE A 73 -34.34 31.55 -8.17
N LEU A 74 -35.54 31.66 -7.61
CA LEU A 74 -36.70 30.90 -8.06
C LEU A 74 -37.13 31.33 -9.48
N VAL A 75 -37.21 32.64 -9.74
CA VAL A 75 -37.54 33.20 -11.06
C VAL A 75 -36.50 32.77 -12.09
N GLU A 76 -35.21 32.91 -11.77
CA GLU A 76 -34.13 32.49 -12.66
C GLU A 76 -34.18 30.99 -12.97
N ARG A 77 -34.47 30.15 -11.97
CA ARG A 77 -34.63 28.70 -12.19
C ARG A 77 -35.80 28.38 -13.12
N LEU A 78 -36.90 29.13 -13.04
CA LEU A 78 -38.07 28.93 -13.90
C LEU A 78 -37.81 29.36 -15.35
N ARG A 79 -37.02 30.43 -15.55
CA ARG A 79 -36.57 30.87 -16.89
C ARG A 79 -35.59 29.88 -17.51
N ASN A 80 -34.55 29.54 -16.77
CA ASN A 80 -33.49 28.65 -17.23
C ASN A 80 -32.95 27.80 -16.07
N PRO A 81 -33.44 26.57 -15.87
CA PRO A 81 -33.01 25.74 -14.75
C PRO A 81 -31.49 25.50 -14.68
N LYS A 82 -30.81 25.53 -15.83
CA LYS A 82 -29.37 25.24 -15.94
C LYS A 82 -28.46 26.38 -15.50
N THR A 83 -28.92 27.63 -15.50
CA THR A 83 -28.13 28.76 -14.98
C THR A 83 -28.05 28.73 -13.45
N VAL A 84 -29.05 28.13 -12.80
CA VAL A 84 -29.08 27.98 -11.32
C VAL A 84 -28.44 26.68 -10.86
N VAL A 85 -28.60 25.60 -11.62
CA VAL A 85 -27.97 24.29 -11.36
C VAL A 85 -27.49 23.72 -12.68
N GLN A 86 -26.18 23.72 -12.93
CA GLN A 86 -25.59 23.35 -14.23
C GLN A 86 -26.11 22.00 -14.77
N ASN A 87 -26.25 21.01 -13.90
CA ASN A 87 -26.77 19.67 -14.21
C ASN A 87 -28.25 19.47 -13.82
N SER A 88 -29.06 20.53 -13.91
CA SER A 88 -30.50 20.47 -13.65
C SER A 88 -31.19 19.44 -14.55
N ARG A 89 -32.03 18.61 -13.94
CA ARG A 89 -32.92 17.66 -14.62
C ARG A 89 -34.31 18.24 -14.88
N MET A 90 -34.62 19.41 -14.32
CA MET A 90 -35.86 20.12 -14.62
C MET A 90 -35.78 20.64 -16.06
N PRO A 91 -36.76 20.31 -16.93
CA PRO A 91 -36.79 20.81 -18.29
C PRO A 91 -36.99 22.33 -18.32
N SER A 92 -36.56 22.96 -19.41
CA SER A 92 -36.95 24.34 -19.68
C SER A 92 -38.38 24.37 -20.23
N PHE A 93 -39.15 25.38 -19.84
CA PHE A 93 -40.47 25.66 -20.39
C PHE A 93 -40.49 26.94 -21.25
N GLN A 94 -39.31 27.55 -21.45
CA GLN A 94 -39.12 28.79 -22.20
C GLN A 94 -40.03 29.94 -21.72
N PHE A 95 -40.15 30.08 -20.40
CA PHE A 95 -40.88 31.20 -19.80
C PHE A 95 -40.14 32.51 -20.02
N SER A 96 -40.90 33.57 -20.33
CA SER A 96 -40.41 34.95 -20.21
C SER A 96 -40.11 35.29 -18.74
N GLU A 97 -39.43 36.41 -18.52
CA GLU A 97 -39.17 36.89 -17.16
C GLU A 97 -40.46 37.13 -16.36
N GLU A 98 -41.46 37.69 -17.04
CA GLU A 98 -42.77 37.97 -16.46
C GLU A 98 -43.53 36.68 -16.13
N GLU A 99 -43.59 35.73 -17.05
CA GLU A 99 -44.23 34.43 -16.82
C GLU A 99 -43.57 33.67 -15.65
N ALA A 100 -42.24 33.67 -15.59
CA ALA A 100 -41.49 33.06 -14.50
C ALA A 100 -41.74 33.77 -13.16
N SER A 101 -41.89 35.10 -13.16
CA SER A 101 -42.25 35.92 -12.00
C SER A 101 -43.65 35.56 -11.47
N GLN A 102 -44.64 35.44 -12.35
CA GLN A 102 -46.02 35.05 -12.00
C GLN A 102 -46.09 33.62 -11.43
N VAL A 103 -45.38 32.68 -12.04
CA VAL A 103 -45.28 31.30 -11.52
C VAL A 103 -44.60 31.28 -10.14
N ALA A 104 -43.55 32.07 -9.93
CA ALA A 104 -42.88 32.17 -8.64
C ALA A 104 -43.80 32.74 -7.55
N ASP A 105 -44.63 33.73 -7.88
CA ASP A 105 -45.61 34.34 -6.96
C ASP A 105 -46.67 33.33 -6.51
N PHE A 106 -47.26 32.59 -7.46
CA PHE A 106 -48.22 31.52 -7.15
C PHE A 106 -47.59 30.42 -6.28
N LEU A 107 -46.40 29.93 -6.63
CA LEU A 107 -45.74 28.87 -5.86
C LEU A 107 -45.42 29.31 -4.41
N ARG A 108 -45.07 30.58 -4.21
CA ARG A 108 -44.86 31.14 -2.86
C ARG A 108 -46.17 31.30 -2.09
N SER A 109 -47.26 31.71 -2.74
CA SER A 109 -48.56 31.91 -2.07
C SER A 109 -49.19 30.61 -1.57
N VAL A 110 -48.87 29.47 -2.20
CA VAL A 110 -49.34 28.14 -1.79
C VAL A 110 -48.33 27.36 -0.95
N SER A 111 -47.15 27.93 -0.69
CA SER A 111 -46.10 27.33 0.15
C SER A 111 -46.30 27.64 1.64
N LYS A 112 -45.87 26.71 2.49
CA LYS A 112 -45.73 26.93 3.93
C LYS A 112 -44.63 27.97 4.22
N PRO A 113 -44.78 28.81 5.27
CA PRO A 113 -43.75 29.75 5.68
C PRO A 113 -42.48 29.03 6.17
N PRO A 114 -41.31 29.71 6.16
CA PRO A 114 -40.10 29.17 6.76
C PRO A 114 -40.29 28.88 8.26
N GLU A 115 -39.75 27.75 8.71
CA GLU A 115 -39.62 27.44 10.13
C GLU A 115 -38.47 28.24 10.75
N GLU A 116 -38.63 28.72 11.98
CA GLU A 116 -37.57 29.37 12.76
C GLU A 116 -36.55 28.33 13.24
N ASP A 117 -35.27 28.56 12.95
CA ASP A 117 -34.17 27.65 13.28
C ASP A 117 -33.30 28.24 14.40
N SER A 118 -32.82 27.37 15.30
CA SER A 118 -31.82 27.75 16.31
C SER A 118 -30.48 28.10 15.66
N ILE A 119 -29.93 29.27 15.99
CA ILE A 119 -28.64 29.74 15.48
C ILE A 119 -27.52 29.06 16.25
N VAL A 120 -26.87 28.07 15.63
CA VAL A 120 -25.60 27.51 16.14
C VAL A 120 -24.46 28.37 15.62
N ALA A 121 -23.70 29.01 16.51
CA ALA A 121 -22.58 29.89 16.15
C ALA A 121 -21.45 29.14 15.43
N ALA A 122 -20.88 29.76 14.40
CA ALA A 122 -19.69 29.25 13.71
C ALA A 122 -18.43 29.44 14.57
N LYS A 123 -17.46 28.54 14.45
CA LYS A 123 -16.10 28.65 15.03
C LYS A 123 -15.12 29.07 13.94
N LYS A 124 -13.98 29.67 14.34
CA LYS A 124 -12.96 30.26 13.45
C LYS A 124 -12.46 29.29 12.36
N ASP A 125 -12.34 28.01 12.68
CA ASP A 125 -11.76 26.96 11.85
C ASP A 125 -12.79 26.11 11.07
N ASP A 126 -14.09 26.36 11.27
CA ASP A 126 -15.15 25.49 10.74
C ASP A 126 -15.15 25.34 9.23
N ARG A 127 -14.91 26.44 8.52
CA ARG A 127 -14.91 26.45 7.06
C ARG A 127 -13.84 25.51 6.50
N SER A 128 -12.62 25.60 7.03
CA SER A 128 -11.49 24.73 6.62
C SER A 128 -11.77 23.25 6.91
N LYS A 129 -12.20 22.93 8.15
CA LYS A 129 -12.57 21.58 8.57
C LYS A 129 -13.75 21.03 7.76
N GLY A 130 -14.72 21.89 7.45
CA GLY A 130 -15.88 21.55 6.62
C GLY A 130 -15.50 21.21 5.18
N THR A 131 -14.57 21.96 4.57
CA THR A 131 -14.06 21.63 3.22
C THR A 131 -13.35 20.27 3.21
N ALA A 132 -12.51 19.97 4.20
CA ALA A 132 -11.88 18.66 4.32
C ALA A 132 -12.93 17.53 4.50
N LEU A 133 -13.97 17.76 5.31
CA LEU A 133 -15.09 16.82 5.49
C LEU A 133 -15.88 16.55 4.21
N LEU A 134 -16.09 17.56 3.35
CA LEU A 134 -16.77 17.37 2.05
C LEU A 134 -16.06 16.35 1.17
N HIS A 135 -14.72 16.34 1.18
CA HIS A 135 -13.92 15.41 0.38
C HIS A 135 -13.71 14.06 1.08
N SER A 136 -13.69 14.03 2.41
CA SER A 136 -13.38 12.81 3.16
C SER A 136 -14.59 11.93 3.48
N LEU A 137 -15.79 12.49 3.67
CA LEU A 137 -17.00 11.74 4.01
C LEU A 137 -17.63 10.99 2.82
N GLY A 138 -17.20 11.31 1.59
CA GLY A 138 -17.74 10.74 0.35
C GLY A 138 -18.75 11.61 -0.38
N CYS A 139 -18.92 12.89 -0.02
CA CYS A 139 -19.86 13.79 -0.70
C CYS A 139 -19.51 13.96 -2.20
N ALA A 140 -18.21 13.95 -2.51
CA ALA A 140 -17.67 14.03 -3.88
C ALA A 140 -18.06 12.85 -4.80
N ALA A 141 -18.60 11.74 -4.25
CA ALA A 141 -19.10 10.63 -5.06
C ALA A 141 -20.31 11.03 -5.91
N CYS A 142 -21.16 11.91 -5.35
CA CYS A 142 -22.41 12.32 -5.94
C CYS A 142 -22.39 13.79 -6.39
N HIS A 143 -21.69 14.65 -5.64
CA HIS A 143 -21.67 16.10 -5.82
C HIS A 143 -20.39 16.59 -6.48
N ARG A 144 -20.50 17.57 -7.39
CA ARG A 144 -19.35 18.37 -7.85
C ARG A 144 -19.01 19.50 -6.87
N THR A 145 -17.74 19.74 -6.64
CA THR A 145 -17.17 20.88 -5.88
C THR A 145 -16.21 21.68 -6.77
N THR A 146 -15.82 22.90 -6.33
CA THR A 146 -14.88 23.79 -7.04
C THR A 146 -13.53 23.12 -7.34
N GLU A 147 -13.09 22.27 -6.43
CA GLU A 147 -11.80 21.56 -6.46
C GLU A 147 -11.94 20.13 -7.00
N SER A 148 -13.18 19.69 -7.25
CA SER A 148 -13.49 18.43 -7.93
C SER A 148 -14.03 18.72 -9.33
N ASN A 149 -13.19 19.27 -10.20
CA ASN A 149 -13.46 19.13 -11.63
C ASN A 149 -13.41 17.64 -11.95
N ARG A 150 -14.56 16.98 -12.03
CA ARG A 150 -14.64 15.63 -12.58
C ARG A 150 -14.20 15.72 -14.03
N VAL A 151 -12.96 15.34 -14.30
CA VAL A 151 -12.56 14.84 -15.60
C VAL A 151 -12.99 13.37 -15.63
N SER A 152 -13.81 13.00 -16.60
CA SER A 152 -13.99 11.61 -17.08
C SER A 152 -14.79 10.57 -16.25
N VAL A 153 -15.95 10.92 -15.71
CA VAL A 153 -17.05 9.92 -15.62
C VAL A 153 -18.17 10.44 -16.53
N PRO A 154 -18.61 9.69 -17.57
CA PRO A 154 -19.72 10.12 -18.41
C PRO A 154 -20.89 10.45 -17.48
N ALA A 155 -21.42 11.68 -17.58
CA ALA A 155 -22.39 12.24 -16.64
C ALA A 155 -23.41 11.17 -16.25
N ALA A 156 -23.26 10.62 -15.04
CA ALA A 156 -24.14 9.56 -14.59
C ALA A 156 -25.56 10.11 -14.68
N PRO A 157 -26.55 9.36 -15.21
CA PRO A 157 -27.91 9.88 -15.45
C PRO A 157 -28.52 10.60 -14.23
N TRP A 158 -28.05 10.24 -13.04
CA TRP A 158 -28.56 10.63 -11.74
C TRP A 158 -27.63 11.52 -10.90
N GLU A 159 -26.72 12.27 -11.54
CA GLU A 159 -25.78 13.16 -10.86
C GLU A 159 -26.46 14.11 -9.86
N ALA A 160 -25.83 14.33 -8.69
CA ALA A 160 -26.37 15.25 -7.68
C ALA A 160 -26.04 16.72 -8.04
N PRO A 161 -26.80 17.70 -7.52
CA PRO A 161 -26.52 19.11 -7.78
C PRO A 161 -25.10 19.50 -7.35
N GLU A 162 -24.44 20.38 -8.09
CA GLU A 162 -23.16 20.96 -7.67
C GLU A 162 -23.27 21.70 -6.33
N LEU A 163 -22.19 21.66 -5.55
CA LEU A 163 -22.10 22.31 -4.24
C LEU A 163 -21.37 23.66 -4.30
N THR A 164 -20.57 23.91 -5.34
CA THR A 164 -19.79 25.15 -5.57
C THR A 164 -20.57 26.43 -5.32
N SER A 165 -21.82 26.49 -5.78
CA SER A 165 -22.68 27.67 -5.74
C SER A 165 -23.82 27.55 -4.73
N VAL A 166 -23.84 26.51 -3.88
CA VAL A 166 -25.02 26.22 -3.04
C VAL A 166 -25.37 27.34 -2.07
N GLY A 167 -24.37 28.01 -1.50
CA GLY A 167 -24.56 29.17 -0.61
C GLY A 167 -25.21 30.40 -1.28
N LYS A 168 -25.20 30.49 -2.63
CA LYS A 168 -25.94 31.54 -3.37
C LYS A 168 -27.44 31.26 -3.43
N ARG A 169 -27.84 30.01 -3.27
CA ARG A 169 -29.21 29.52 -3.53
C ARG A 169 -29.90 28.91 -2.32
N ARG A 170 -29.17 28.62 -1.24
CA ARG A 170 -29.68 28.06 0.03
C ARG A 170 -29.05 28.80 1.21
N SER A 171 -29.85 29.04 2.26
CA SER A 171 -29.34 29.59 3.52
C SER A 171 -28.55 28.54 4.31
N ARG A 172 -27.74 29.00 5.26
CA ARG A 172 -26.98 28.15 6.17
C ARG A 172 -27.89 27.24 7.00
N GLU A 173 -29.00 27.80 7.47
CA GLU A 173 -30.00 27.12 8.29
C GLU A 173 -30.71 26.01 7.50
N TRP A 174 -31.01 26.27 6.23
CA TRP A 174 -31.55 25.25 5.33
C TRP A 174 -30.55 24.10 5.15
N ILE A 175 -29.25 24.40 5.00
CA ILE A 175 -28.21 23.37 4.85
C ILE A 175 -28.10 22.52 6.14
N LEU A 176 -28.16 23.14 7.32
CA LEU A 176 -28.16 22.43 8.60
C LEU A 176 -29.35 21.44 8.71
N ARG A 177 -30.56 21.87 8.34
CA ARG A 177 -31.74 20.99 8.32
C ARG A 177 -31.61 19.87 7.29
N TRP A 178 -31.15 20.20 6.09
CA TRP A 178 -30.93 19.23 5.01
C TRP A 178 -29.93 18.14 5.42
N LEU A 179 -28.83 18.51 6.09
CA LEU A 179 -27.84 17.54 6.58
C LEU A 179 -28.33 16.72 7.79
N LYS A 180 -29.32 17.20 8.54
CA LYS A 180 -29.91 16.48 9.68
C LYS A 180 -30.93 15.43 9.21
N ASP A 181 -31.90 15.86 8.40
CA ASP A 181 -32.95 14.99 7.87
C ASP A 181 -33.57 15.59 6.59
N PRO A 182 -33.09 15.21 5.39
CA PRO A 182 -33.60 15.77 4.14
C PRO A 182 -35.09 15.49 3.89
N ALA A 183 -35.66 14.42 4.48
CA ALA A 183 -37.06 14.04 4.28
C ALA A 183 -38.04 15.09 4.83
N THR A 184 -37.62 15.86 5.84
CA THR A 184 -38.40 16.97 6.43
C THR A 184 -38.62 18.11 5.44
N LEU A 185 -37.68 18.31 4.51
CA LEU A 185 -37.71 19.36 3.50
C LEU A 185 -38.25 18.87 2.16
N ASN A 186 -37.93 17.62 1.79
CA ASN A 186 -38.42 16.98 0.58
C ASN A 186 -38.52 15.47 0.78
N ALA A 187 -39.71 14.92 1.01
CA ALA A 187 -39.90 13.48 1.21
C ALA A 187 -39.45 12.61 0.02
N ALA A 188 -39.43 13.16 -1.20
CA ALA A 188 -38.96 12.49 -2.42
C ALA A 188 -37.46 12.76 -2.71
N HIS A 189 -36.66 13.07 -1.68
CA HIS A 189 -35.23 13.30 -1.83
C HIS A 189 -34.46 12.01 -2.13
N ARG A 190 -33.24 12.20 -2.66
CA ARG A 190 -32.27 11.12 -2.84
C ARG A 190 -31.03 11.24 -1.96
N MET A 191 -30.82 12.40 -1.35
CA MET A 191 -29.68 12.61 -0.45
C MET A 191 -29.76 11.59 0.69
N PRO A 192 -28.77 10.70 0.90
CA PRO A 192 -28.84 9.78 2.01
C PRO A 192 -28.55 10.49 3.33
N LYS A 193 -28.98 9.88 4.44
CA LYS A 193 -28.77 10.40 5.78
C LYS A 193 -27.41 9.94 6.30
N PHE A 194 -26.54 10.90 6.61
CA PHE A 194 -25.24 10.65 7.25
C PHE A 194 -25.37 10.76 8.77
N GLN A 195 -24.61 9.94 9.50
CA GLN A 195 -24.52 10.02 10.97
C GLN A 195 -23.48 11.07 11.38
N LEU A 196 -23.81 12.34 11.15
CA LEU A 196 -22.93 13.48 11.44
C LEU A 196 -23.06 13.93 12.89
N THR A 197 -21.93 14.20 13.55
CA THR A 197 -21.91 14.92 14.82
C THR A 197 -22.39 16.37 14.63
N ASN A 198 -22.78 17.02 15.73
CA ASN A 198 -23.20 18.43 15.66
C ASN A 198 -22.07 19.34 15.14
N ASP A 199 -20.81 19.06 15.48
CA ASP A 199 -19.66 19.79 14.95
C ASP A 199 -19.46 19.55 13.45
N GLN A 200 -19.50 18.31 12.98
CA GLN A 200 -19.36 18.01 11.55
C GLN A 200 -20.46 18.69 10.73
N ARG A 201 -21.70 18.65 11.20
CA ARG A 201 -22.84 19.29 10.52
C ARG A 201 -22.65 20.81 10.41
N ARG A 202 -22.20 21.43 11.50
CA ARG A 202 -21.90 22.87 11.59
C ARG A 202 -20.76 23.27 10.66
N GLN A 203 -19.67 22.50 10.65
CA GLN A 203 -18.50 22.70 9.78
C GLN A 203 -18.89 22.59 8.30
N LEU A 204 -19.64 21.54 7.92
CA LEU A 204 -20.13 21.36 6.55
C LEU A 204 -21.06 22.50 6.11
N ALA A 205 -21.99 22.91 6.98
CA ALA A 205 -22.88 24.03 6.68
C ALA A 205 -22.08 25.33 6.48
N GLU A 206 -21.07 25.58 7.30
CA GLU A 206 -20.22 26.76 7.17
C GLU A 206 -19.40 26.74 5.86
N ALA A 207 -18.81 25.59 5.51
CA ALA A 207 -18.07 25.44 4.26
C ALA A 207 -18.94 25.69 3.01
N LEU A 208 -20.21 25.26 3.04
CA LEU A 208 -21.15 25.39 1.93
C LEU A 208 -21.87 26.75 1.89
N SER A 209 -21.83 27.52 2.97
CA SER A 209 -22.53 28.81 3.08
C SER A 209 -21.69 29.97 2.57
N GLN A 210 -22.36 31.01 2.05
CA GLN A 210 -21.77 32.30 1.71
C GLN A 210 -22.35 33.39 2.64
N PRO A 211 -21.65 34.51 2.87
CA PRO A 211 -22.19 35.64 3.61
C PRO A 211 -23.50 36.11 2.96
N ALA A 212 -24.57 36.21 3.75
CA ALA A 212 -25.87 36.62 3.24
C ALA A 212 -25.77 38.04 2.65
N LYS A 213 -26.06 38.19 1.35
CA LYS A 213 -26.50 39.48 0.83
C LYS A 213 -27.96 39.64 1.23
N ALA A 214 -28.30 40.76 1.87
CA ALA A 214 -29.70 41.09 2.15
C ALA A 214 -30.49 41.05 0.84
N GLU A 215 -31.57 40.26 0.79
CA GLU A 215 -32.52 40.40 -0.31
C GLU A 215 -33.13 41.81 -0.24
N PRO A 216 -33.37 42.46 -1.39
CA PRO A 216 -34.30 43.58 -1.42
C PRO A 216 -35.69 43.05 -0.99
N SER A 217 -36.18 43.54 0.15
CA SER A 217 -37.58 43.44 0.51
C SER A 217 -38.41 44.28 -0.47
N ASP A 218 -39.55 43.73 -0.92
CA ASP A 218 -40.81 44.44 -1.26
C ASP A 218 -41.61 43.91 -2.46
N HIS A 219 -41.33 42.70 -2.99
CA HIS A 219 -42.29 42.10 -3.96
C HIS A 219 -43.51 41.52 -3.24
N LYS A 220 -44.61 42.28 -3.21
CA LYS A 220 -45.94 41.78 -2.81
C LYS A 220 -46.69 41.28 -4.06
N PRO A 221 -46.95 39.97 -4.18
CA PRO A 221 -47.65 39.43 -5.35
C PRO A 221 -49.09 39.97 -5.43
N THR A 222 -49.53 40.36 -6.62
CA THR A 222 -50.93 40.75 -6.88
C THR A 222 -51.80 39.51 -7.08
N ALA A 223 -53.12 39.62 -6.84
CA ALA A 223 -54.05 38.52 -7.10
C ALA A 223 -54.04 38.07 -8.58
N GLU A 224 -53.87 39.02 -9.51
CA GLU A 224 -53.74 38.76 -10.95
C GLU A 224 -52.46 37.98 -11.30
N SER A 225 -51.33 38.32 -10.67
CA SER A 225 -50.06 37.58 -10.83
C SER A 225 -50.19 36.12 -10.35
N ILE A 226 -50.84 35.91 -9.20
CA ILE A 226 -51.06 34.57 -8.64
C ILE A 226 -51.96 33.73 -9.55
N GLU A 227 -53.05 34.30 -10.08
CA GLU A 227 -53.97 33.58 -10.98
C GLU A 227 -53.31 33.27 -12.34
N SER A 228 -52.55 34.22 -12.90
CA SER A 228 -51.79 34.00 -14.14
C SER A 228 -50.72 32.91 -13.95
N GLY A 229 -49.99 32.95 -12.83
CA GLY A 229 -49.04 31.92 -12.43
C GLY A 229 -49.69 30.54 -12.27
N ARG A 230 -50.89 30.47 -11.65
CA ARG A 230 -51.67 29.23 -11.52
C ARG A 230 -52.00 28.64 -12.90
N LYS A 231 -52.46 29.46 -13.86
CA LYS A 231 -52.76 29.02 -15.23
C LYS A 231 -51.53 28.45 -15.92
N LEU A 232 -50.39 29.14 -15.83
CA LEU A 232 -49.11 28.69 -16.40
C LEU A 232 -48.63 27.36 -15.81
N VAL A 233 -48.77 27.17 -14.49
CA VAL A 233 -48.44 25.91 -13.78
C VAL A 233 -49.29 24.74 -14.28
N VAL A 234 -50.59 24.97 -14.50
CA VAL A 234 -51.52 23.96 -15.03
C VAL A 234 -51.21 23.65 -16.51
N GLN A 235 -51.04 24.66 -17.35
CA GLN A 235 -50.75 24.50 -18.79
C GLN A 235 -49.42 23.80 -19.06
N SER A 236 -48.42 24.02 -18.21
CA SER A 236 -47.10 23.39 -18.32
C SER A 236 -47.04 21.98 -17.74
N GLY A 237 -48.12 21.50 -17.10
CA GLY A 237 -48.17 20.16 -16.51
C GLY A 237 -47.21 19.97 -15.33
N CYS A 238 -46.86 21.04 -14.60
CA CYS A 238 -45.89 20.97 -13.50
C CYS A 238 -46.27 19.90 -12.45
N ALA A 239 -47.57 19.72 -12.21
CA ALA A 239 -48.11 18.76 -11.26
C ALA A 239 -47.94 17.29 -11.67
N SER A 240 -47.54 16.99 -12.92
CA SER A 240 -47.18 15.62 -13.33
C SER A 240 -45.90 15.16 -12.65
N CYS A 241 -44.96 16.08 -12.43
CA CYS A 241 -43.73 15.79 -11.69
C CYS A 241 -43.84 16.22 -10.22
N HIS A 242 -44.33 17.42 -9.94
CA HIS A 242 -44.27 18.03 -8.60
C HIS A 242 -45.58 17.87 -7.81
N SER A 243 -45.47 17.63 -6.51
CA SER A 243 -46.60 17.86 -5.59
C SER A 243 -46.76 19.36 -5.36
N ILE A 244 -47.93 19.92 -5.70
CA ILE A 244 -48.24 21.35 -5.59
C ILE A 244 -49.56 21.49 -4.84
N PRO A 245 -49.60 22.19 -3.69
CA PRO A 245 -50.84 22.38 -2.94
C PRO A 245 -51.93 23.01 -3.81
N GLY A 246 -53.10 22.37 -3.86
CA GLY A 246 -54.27 22.86 -4.61
C GLY A 246 -54.28 22.59 -6.13
N ILE A 247 -53.27 21.89 -6.69
CA ILE A 247 -53.22 21.50 -8.11
C ILE A 247 -53.13 19.98 -8.22
N LYS A 248 -54.05 19.37 -8.99
CA LYS A 248 -54.02 17.93 -9.31
C LYS A 248 -53.27 17.70 -10.63
N SER A 249 -52.57 16.56 -10.74
CA SER A 249 -51.93 16.15 -11.99
C SER A 249 -52.96 15.85 -13.09
N GLY A 250 -52.69 16.29 -14.31
CA GLY A 250 -53.50 15.93 -15.48
C GLY A 250 -53.29 14.47 -15.92
N PRO A 251 -54.10 13.96 -16.88
CA PRO A 251 -53.95 12.61 -17.42
C PRO A 251 -52.60 12.42 -18.14
N ALA A 252 -52.04 11.22 -18.05
CA ALA A 252 -50.77 10.88 -18.68
C ALA A 252 -50.87 10.87 -20.22
N ALA A 253 -49.76 11.21 -20.90
CA ALA A 253 -49.61 11.30 -22.35
C ALA A 253 -49.33 9.95 -23.03
N ARG A 254 -49.27 9.98 -24.38
CA ARG A 254 -49.06 8.86 -25.32
C ARG A 254 -47.85 7.99 -24.97
N SER A 255 -47.87 6.73 -25.42
CA SER A 255 -46.76 5.79 -25.30
C SER A 255 -45.42 6.30 -25.88
N LEU A 256 -44.30 5.88 -25.27
CA LEU A 256 -42.95 6.12 -25.78
C LEU A 256 -42.47 5.06 -26.79
N THR A 257 -43.30 4.05 -27.11
CA THR A 257 -42.94 2.92 -27.99
C THR A 257 -43.42 3.06 -29.44
N SER A 258 -44.22 4.08 -29.75
CA SER A 258 -44.70 4.34 -31.11
C SER A 258 -43.67 5.18 -31.86
N GLY A 259 -42.84 4.55 -32.70
CA GLY A 259 -41.82 5.22 -33.53
C GLY A 259 -42.33 6.52 -34.16
N GLY A 260 -41.53 7.57 -34.04
CA GLY A 260 -41.90 8.95 -34.38
C GLY A 260 -41.21 9.95 -33.47
N TRP A 261 -39.89 10.08 -33.61
CA TRP A 261 -39.05 10.94 -32.75
C TRP A 261 -39.11 12.42 -33.17
N ASP A 262 -39.69 12.72 -34.33
CA ASP A 262 -39.86 14.06 -34.86
C ASP A 262 -40.88 14.89 -34.08
N GLY A 263 -40.47 16.06 -33.60
CA GLY A 263 -41.29 16.92 -32.72
C GLY A 263 -41.44 16.40 -31.29
N SER A 264 -40.69 15.36 -30.90
CA SER A 264 -40.66 14.82 -29.54
C SER A 264 -39.86 15.71 -28.57
N CYS A 265 -39.92 15.41 -27.27
CA CYS A 265 -39.14 16.10 -26.24
C CYS A 265 -37.61 15.77 -26.30
N LEU A 266 -37.16 14.92 -27.24
CA LEU A 266 -35.75 14.64 -27.46
C LEU A 266 -35.08 15.64 -28.42
N GLN A 267 -35.87 16.30 -29.28
CA GLN A 267 -35.37 17.26 -30.26
C GLN A 267 -35.38 18.68 -29.68
N LYS A 268 -34.41 19.51 -30.10
CA LYS A 268 -34.34 20.92 -29.74
C LYS A 268 -35.50 21.67 -30.40
N GLN A 269 -36.26 22.43 -29.63
CA GLN A 269 -37.40 23.17 -30.18
C GLN A 269 -36.95 24.46 -30.85
N THR A 270 -37.43 24.73 -32.06
CA THR A 270 -37.12 25.96 -32.81
C THR A 270 -38.09 27.12 -32.50
N ALA A 271 -39.31 26.83 -32.00
CA ALA A 271 -40.29 27.82 -31.54
C ALA A 271 -41.36 27.23 -30.59
N ARG A 272 -41.86 28.03 -29.63
CA ARG A 272 -42.93 27.68 -28.66
C ARG A 272 -44.31 27.66 -29.33
N LYS A 273 -45.15 26.65 -29.05
CA LYS A 273 -46.53 26.56 -29.57
C LYS A 273 -47.50 27.36 -28.68
N PRO A 274 -48.44 28.17 -29.22
CA PRO A 274 -49.28 29.09 -28.43
C PRO A 274 -50.18 28.43 -27.38
N ASN A 275 -50.69 27.23 -27.65
CA ASN A 275 -51.71 26.57 -26.82
C ASN A 275 -51.19 25.38 -26.00
N ARG A 276 -49.86 25.12 -25.98
CA ARG A 276 -49.26 24.02 -25.21
C ARG A 276 -47.79 24.30 -24.91
N ILE A 277 -47.45 24.41 -23.63
CA ILE A 277 -46.07 24.59 -23.17
C ILE A 277 -45.44 23.20 -23.02
N GLN A 278 -44.53 22.85 -23.93
CA GLN A 278 -43.86 21.56 -23.94
C GLN A 278 -42.52 21.65 -23.18
N PRO A 279 -42.17 20.65 -22.34
CA PRO A 279 -40.87 20.62 -21.70
C PRO A 279 -39.75 20.38 -22.72
N GLU A 280 -38.69 21.17 -22.62
CA GLU A 280 -37.47 21.02 -23.41
C GLU A 280 -36.35 20.42 -22.55
N TYR A 281 -35.88 19.23 -22.95
CA TYR A 281 -34.72 18.57 -22.37
C TYR A 281 -33.49 18.75 -23.25
N SER A 282 -32.37 19.13 -22.65
CA SER A 282 -31.12 19.30 -23.38
C SER A 282 -30.29 18.01 -23.39
N PHE A 283 -30.61 17.08 -24.29
CA PHE A 283 -29.83 15.86 -24.48
C PHE A 283 -28.67 16.06 -25.47
N SER A 284 -27.52 15.43 -25.18
CA SER A 284 -26.45 15.26 -26.17
C SER A 284 -26.87 14.28 -27.26
N ASP A 285 -26.16 14.28 -28.39
CA ASP A 285 -26.44 13.36 -29.50
C ASP A 285 -26.33 11.89 -29.06
N ALA A 286 -25.34 11.57 -28.22
CA ALA A 286 -25.18 10.24 -27.63
C ALA A 286 -26.34 9.86 -26.70
N GLN A 287 -26.83 10.80 -25.88
CA GLN A 287 -27.99 10.56 -25.01
C GLN A 287 -29.27 10.34 -25.80
N ARG A 288 -29.50 11.15 -26.86
CA ARG A 288 -30.64 10.96 -27.78
C ARG A 288 -30.57 9.59 -28.42
N LYS A 289 -29.43 9.23 -29.02
CA LYS A 289 -29.23 7.91 -29.64
C LYS A 289 -29.50 6.77 -28.67
N ALA A 290 -29.06 6.86 -27.41
CA ALA A 290 -29.32 5.83 -26.41
C ALA A 290 -30.81 5.71 -26.05
N ILE A 291 -31.51 6.84 -25.87
CA ILE A 291 -32.95 6.85 -25.58
C ILE A 291 -33.74 6.32 -26.77
N GLU A 292 -33.40 6.72 -27.99
CA GLU A 292 -34.02 6.25 -29.23
C GLU A 292 -33.80 4.75 -29.42
N THR A 293 -32.57 4.27 -29.21
CA THR A 293 -32.23 2.83 -29.30
C THR A 293 -33.04 2.03 -28.28
N TRP A 294 -33.15 2.51 -27.05
CA TRP A 294 -33.98 1.88 -26.01
C TRP A 294 -35.47 1.88 -26.39
N GLY A 295 -36.03 3.01 -26.82
CA GLY A 295 -37.45 3.11 -27.19
C GLY A 295 -37.80 2.22 -28.38
N ASN A 296 -36.93 2.20 -29.40
CA ASN A 296 -37.08 1.32 -30.57
C ASN A 296 -36.99 -0.17 -30.19
N SER A 297 -36.15 -0.53 -29.21
CA SER A 297 -36.07 -1.93 -28.73
C SER A 297 -37.37 -2.42 -28.12
N LEU A 298 -38.11 -1.54 -27.40
CA LEU A 298 -39.40 -1.86 -26.82
C LEU A 298 -40.52 -1.96 -27.87
N ALA A 299 -40.43 -1.20 -28.96
CA ALA A 299 -41.37 -1.26 -30.07
C ALA A 299 -41.31 -2.60 -30.82
N ASN A 300 -40.10 -3.17 -30.94
CA ASN A 300 -39.87 -4.43 -31.65
C ASN A 300 -40.17 -5.68 -30.80
N GLU A 301 -40.17 -5.57 -29.46
CA GLU A 301 -40.45 -6.68 -28.53
C GLU A 301 -41.44 -6.27 -27.42
N PRO A 302 -42.70 -5.96 -27.75
CA PRO A 302 -43.68 -5.41 -26.80
C PRO A 302 -43.98 -6.32 -25.59
N GLN A 303 -43.74 -7.63 -25.68
CA GLN A 303 -43.88 -8.54 -24.53
C GLN A 303 -42.85 -8.29 -23.41
N LYS A 304 -41.65 -7.79 -23.73
CA LYS A 304 -40.64 -7.37 -22.73
C LYS A 304 -40.96 -6.04 -22.05
N ALA A 305 -41.96 -5.29 -22.55
CA ALA A 305 -42.32 -3.97 -22.01
C ALA A 305 -43.19 -4.02 -20.73
N SER A 306 -43.70 -5.20 -20.34
CA SER A 306 -44.76 -5.31 -19.32
C SER A 306 -44.29 -5.16 -17.85
N SER A 307 -43.02 -5.40 -17.51
CA SER A 307 -42.39 -5.01 -16.22
C SER A 307 -40.88 -5.29 -16.21
N LEU A 308 -40.08 -4.50 -15.47
CA LEU A 308 -38.67 -4.84 -15.24
C LEU A 308 -38.61 -6.10 -14.38
N SER A 309 -37.72 -7.04 -14.73
CA SER A 309 -37.40 -8.15 -13.82
C SER A 309 -36.93 -7.60 -12.46
N ILE A 310 -37.13 -8.35 -11.38
CA ILE A 310 -36.65 -7.93 -10.04
C ILE A 310 -35.14 -7.64 -10.04
N THR A 311 -34.37 -8.37 -10.84
CA THR A 311 -32.93 -8.18 -11.04
C THR A 311 -32.63 -6.85 -11.72
N ASP A 312 -33.30 -6.54 -12.83
CA ASP A 312 -33.05 -5.29 -13.56
C ASP A 312 -33.54 -4.07 -12.76
N ARG A 313 -34.64 -4.21 -12.02
CA ARG A 313 -35.07 -3.21 -11.02
C ARG A 313 -33.99 -2.98 -9.97
N GLY A 314 -33.42 -4.03 -9.40
CA GLY A 314 -32.36 -3.92 -8.41
C GLY A 314 -31.09 -3.24 -8.95
N GLN A 315 -30.68 -3.56 -10.18
CA GLN A 315 -29.53 -2.91 -10.83
C GLN A 315 -29.78 -1.44 -11.14
N LEU A 316 -31.00 -1.10 -11.58
CA LEU A 316 -31.43 0.29 -11.75
C LEU A 316 -31.33 1.04 -10.43
N LEU A 317 -31.85 0.46 -9.34
CA LEU A 317 -31.81 1.05 -8.00
C LEU A 317 -30.38 1.23 -7.47
N LEU A 318 -29.46 0.30 -7.72
CA LEU A 318 -28.04 0.45 -7.35
C LEU A 318 -27.39 1.69 -7.97
N ALA A 319 -27.67 1.94 -9.26
CA ALA A 319 -27.17 3.13 -9.95
C ALA A 319 -27.90 4.40 -9.49
N ARG A 320 -29.23 4.33 -9.37
CA ARG A 320 -30.09 5.45 -8.97
C ARG A 320 -29.80 5.96 -7.56
N LYS A 321 -29.59 5.06 -6.61
CA LYS A 321 -29.24 5.40 -5.23
C LYS A 321 -27.75 5.78 -5.09
N GLY A 322 -26.94 5.63 -6.14
CA GLY A 322 -25.54 6.04 -6.13
C GLY A 322 -24.61 5.06 -5.40
N CYS A 323 -25.04 3.80 -5.18
CA CYS A 323 -24.20 2.80 -4.55
C CYS A 323 -22.90 2.59 -5.35
N VAL A 324 -23.00 2.47 -6.67
CA VAL A 324 -21.84 2.32 -7.59
C VAL A 324 -21.13 3.63 -7.92
N ALA A 325 -21.61 4.77 -7.40
CA ALA A 325 -20.88 6.04 -7.47
C ALA A 325 -19.84 6.14 -6.34
N CYS A 326 -20.14 5.55 -5.18
CA CYS A 326 -19.19 5.41 -4.09
C CYS A 326 -18.35 4.15 -4.23
N HIS A 327 -18.99 3.00 -4.43
CA HIS A 327 -18.34 1.70 -4.37
C HIS A 327 -17.90 1.21 -5.75
N ASP A 328 -16.73 0.59 -5.80
CA ASP A 328 -16.29 -0.21 -6.93
C ASP A 328 -17.27 -1.37 -7.17
N ARG A 329 -17.52 -1.69 -8.44
CA ARG A 329 -18.25 -2.90 -8.85
C ARG A 329 -17.80 -3.31 -10.23
N ASN A 330 -17.20 -4.50 -10.34
CA ASN A 330 -16.56 -5.01 -11.55
C ASN A 330 -15.52 -4.00 -12.08
N THR A 331 -15.63 -3.57 -13.33
CA THR A 331 -14.78 -2.55 -13.94
C THR A 331 -15.12 -1.12 -13.52
N GLY A 332 -16.25 -0.89 -12.84
CA GLY A 332 -16.63 0.41 -12.30
C GLY A 332 -15.85 0.74 -11.03
N ARG A 333 -15.30 1.95 -10.95
CA ARG A 333 -14.31 2.36 -9.92
C ARG A 333 -14.81 3.38 -8.88
N GLY A 334 -16.12 3.66 -8.80
CA GLY A 334 -16.72 4.50 -7.75
C GLY A 334 -15.88 5.71 -7.30
N LEU A 335 -15.66 5.83 -5.99
CA LEU A 335 -14.72 6.79 -5.39
C LEU A 335 -13.25 6.38 -5.49
N SER A 336 -12.95 5.09 -5.74
CA SER A 336 -11.55 4.65 -5.86
C SER A 336 -10.85 5.26 -7.07
N ALA A 337 -11.60 5.74 -8.06
CA ALA A 337 -11.08 6.52 -9.18
C ALA A 337 -10.51 7.89 -8.76
N GLU A 338 -11.02 8.47 -7.67
CA GLU A 338 -10.73 9.86 -7.26
C GLU A 338 -10.02 9.97 -5.92
N ALA A 339 -9.89 8.87 -5.19
CA ALA A 339 -9.38 8.87 -3.83
C ALA A 339 -7.96 9.44 -3.73
N GLY A 340 -7.08 9.12 -4.69
CA GLY A 340 -5.71 9.67 -4.73
C GLY A 340 -5.72 11.18 -4.89
N ARG A 341 -6.51 11.68 -5.85
CA ARG A 341 -6.66 13.12 -6.10
C ARG A 341 -7.27 13.85 -4.91
N LEU A 342 -8.35 13.33 -4.33
CA LEU A 342 -9.03 13.94 -3.17
C LEU A 342 -8.13 13.99 -1.93
N ALA A 343 -7.30 12.97 -1.73
CA ALA A 343 -6.32 12.93 -0.63
C ALA A 343 -5.26 14.03 -0.76
N ASN A 344 -4.87 14.39 -1.98
CA ASN A 344 -3.86 15.41 -2.24
C ASN A 344 -4.40 16.85 -2.21
N LEU A 345 -5.73 17.05 -2.16
CA LEU A 345 -6.33 18.39 -2.05
C LEU A 345 -6.13 19.03 -0.67
N HIS A 346 -5.90 18.21 0.37
CA HIS A 346 -5.83 18.67 1.75
C HIS A 346 -4.58 18.07 2.42
N PRO A 347 -3.70 18.87 3.04
CA PRO A 347 -2.52 18.36 3.74
C PRO A 347 -2.86 17.29 4.80
N ASP A 348 -3.99 17.45 5.50
CA ASP A 348 -4.47 16.49 6.50
C ASP A 348 -4.91 15.14 5.90
N LEU A 349 -5.14 15.05 4.59
CA LEU A 349 -5.53 13.83 3.88
C LEU A 349 -4.39 13.26 3.02
N ALA A 350 -3.24 13.93 2.94
CA ALA A 350 -2.10 13.46 2.14
C ALA A 350 -1.67 12.04 2.58
N GLY A 351 -1.51 11.13 1.62
CA GLY A 351 -1.24 9.71 1.87
C GLY A 351 -2.40 8.91 2.47
N GLN A 352 -3.63 9.44 2.49
CA GLN A 352 -4.80 8.80 3.12
C GLN A 352 -5.90 8.37 2.14
N SER A 353 -5.58 8.23 0.85
CA SER A 353 -6.54 7.82 -0.18
C SER A 353 -7.32 6.56 0.19
N GLN A 354 -6.67 5.56 0.80
CA GLN A 354 -7.34 4.32 1.26
C GLN A 354 -8.47 4.57 2.26
N GLY A 355 -8.34 5.60 3.10
CA GLY A 355 -9.41 6.00 4.03
C GLY A 355 -10.64 6.57 3.31
N LEU A 356 -10.51 6.93 2.04
CA LEU A 356 -11.57 7.50 1.19
C LEU A 356 -12.24 6.45 0.29
N ILE A 357 -11.68 5.23 0.21
CA ILE A 357 -12.18 4.16 -0.67
C ILE A 357 -13.14 3.27 0.13
N PRO A 358 -14.44 3.24 -0.21
CA PRO A 358 -15.37 2.33 0.46
C PRO A 358 -15.15 0.88 -0.01
N PRO A 359 -15.58 -0.13 0.76
CA PRO A 359 -15.40 -1.54 0.38
C PRO A 359 -16.03 -1.87 -0.96
N SER A 360 -15.34 -2.59 -1.85
CA SER A 360 -15.89 -2.99 -3.15
C SER A 360 -17.20 -3.79 -3.02
N LEU A 361 -18.14 -3.54 -3.94
CA LEU A 361 -19.36 -4.33 -4.14
C LEU A 361 -19.13 -5.49 -5.13
N THR A 362 -17.91 -5.69 -5.65
CA THR A 362 -17.57 -6.89 -6.43
C THR A 362 -17.65 -8.13 -5.53
N ALA A 363 -18.31 -9.19 -6.02
CA ALA A 363 -18.51 -10.47 -5.33
C ALA A 363 -19.21 -10.37 -3.96
N VAL A 364 -19.78 -9.21 -3.61
CA VAL A 364 -20.35 -8.99 -2.27
C VAL A 364 -21.58 -9.85 -2.01
N GLY A 365 -22.35 -10.12 -3.07
CA GLY A 365 -23.49 -11.02 -3.00
C GLY A 365 -23.08 -12.43 -2.64
N ASP A 366 -21.95 -12.94 -3.14
CA ASP A 366 -21.46 -14.27 -2.74
C ASP A 366 -20.77 -14.27 -1.38
N LYS A 367 -20.07 -13.17 -1.07
CA LYS A 367 -19.28 -12.99 0.15
C LYS A 367 -20.10 -12.97 1.42
N LEU A 368 -21.17 -12.16 1.44
CA LEU A 368 -21.91 -11.87 2.66
C LEU A 368 -23.09 -12.83 2.85
N GLN A 369 -23.45 -13.06 4.10
CA GLN A 369 -24.73 -13.67 4.48
C GLN A 369 -25.88 -12.70 4.16
N ASP A 370 -27.03 -13.24 3.78
CA ASP A 370 -28.16 -12.45 3.24
C ASP A 370 -28.68 -11.43 4.26
N ASP A 371 -28.82 -11.81 5.52
CA ASP A 371 -29.29 -10.93 6.60
C ASP A 371 -28.30 -9.79 6.89
N TYR A 372 -27.00 -10.09 6.85
CA TYR A 372 -25.96 -9.08 7.02
C TYR A 372 -25.93 -8.12 5.84
N LEU A 373 -26.02 -8.64 4.60
CA LEU A 373 -26.09 -7.83 3.39
C LEU A 373 -27.35 -6.96 3.36
N ALA A 374 -28.51 -7.49 3.75
CA ALA A 374 -29.77 -6.74 3.85
C ALA A 374 -29.65 -5.58 4.87
N THR A 375 -29.05 -5.85 6.04
CA THR A 375 -28.77 -4.81 7.05
C THR A 375 -27.83 -3.74 6.51
N ALA A 376 -26.82 -4.13 5.72
CA ALA A 376 -25.88 -3.21 5.11
C ALA A 376 -26.50 -2.34 4.02
N ILE A 377 -27.32 -2.92 3.14
CA ILE A 377 -28.10 -2.18 2.12
C ILE A 377 -29.02 -1.16 2.80
N ALA A 378 -29.65 -1.53 3.91
CA ALA A 378 -30.53 -0.64 4.66
C ALA A 378 -29.79 0.47 5.44
N GLY A 379 -28.46 0.42 5.55
CA GLY A 379 -27.65 1.34 6.34
C GLY A 379 -27.97 1.31 7.85
N ARG A 380 -28.32 0.12 8.39
CA ARG A 380 -28.75 -0.07 9.79
C ARG A 380 -27.72 -0.79 10.66
N GLN A 381 -26.44 -0.76 10.29
CA GLN A 381 -25.39 -1.35 11.11
C GLN A 381 -25.32 -0.63 12.46
N LYS A 382 -25.22 -1.39 13.57
CA LYS A 382 -25.14 -0.85 14.93
C LYS A 382 -23.81 -0.14 15.21
N GLU A 383 -22.73 -0.63 14.60
CA GLU A 383 -21.37 -0.16 14.82
C GLU A 383 -20.62 0.06 13.51
N LYS A 384 -19.66 0.98 13.54
CA LYS A 384 -18.76 1.25 12.40
C LYS A 384 -17.73 0.11 12.29
N ARG A 385 -17.98 -0.83 11.38
CA ARG A 385 -17.11 -2.00 11.13
C ARG A 385 -15.64 -1.64 10.85
N LEU A 386 -15.41 -0.58 10.08
CA LEU A 386 -14.08 -0.13 9.66
C LEU A 386 -13.83 1.27 10.24
N PRO A 387 -13.41 1.40 11.51
CA PRO A 387 -13.34 2.68 12.20
C PRO A 387 -12.36 3.67 11.54
N TRP A 388 -11.34 3.17 10.84
CA TRP A 388 -10.31 3.96 10.17
C TRP A 388 -10.72 4.57 8.82
N LEU A 389 -11.87 4.19 8.25
CA LEU A 389 -12.37 4.83 7.03
C LEU A 389 -12.89 6.24 7.33
N HIS A 390 -12.45 7.24 6.56
CA HIS A 390 -13.04 8.57 6.60
C HIS A 390 -14.37 8.61 5.85
N VAL A 391 -14.44 7.89 4.72
CA VAL A 391 -15.68 7.72 3.95
C VAL A 391 -16.72 6.99 4.79
N GLN A 392 -17.96 7.48 4.76
CA GLN A 392 -19.06 6.92 5.54
C GLN A 392 -20.09 6.24 4.64
N MET A 393 -20.56 5.06 5.03
CA MET A 393 -21.72 4.42 4.41
C MET A 393 -22.99 5.08 4.97
N PRO A 394 -23.77 5.82 4.15
CA PRO A 394 -24.92 6.55 4.65
C PRO A 394 -26.20 5.71 4.58
N GLN A 395 -27.26 6.18 5.23
CA GLN A 395 -28.56 5.51 5.20
C GLN A 395 -29.42 6.03 4.05
N PHE A 396 -29.73 5.16 3.10
CA PHE A 396 -30.63 5.48 1.98
C PHE A 396 -32.09 5.17 2.33
N ALA A 397 -33.00 6.01 1.82
CA ALA A 397 -34.43 5.73 1.89
C ALA A 397 -34.79 4.59 0.93
N HIS A 398 -35.18 3.44 1.49
CA HIS A 398 -35.62 2.25 0.76
C HIS A 398 -37.04 1.86 1.18
N THR A 399 -37.90 1.55 0.21
CA THR A 399 -39.06 0.69 0.49
C THR A 399 -38.59 -0.75 0.74
N ARG A 400 -39.43 -1.60 1.34
CA ARG A 400 -39.09 -3.03 1.50
C ARG A 400 -38.83 -3.71 0.15
N GLN A 401 -39.60 -3.34 -0.87
CA GLN A 401 -39.45 -3.86 -2.24
C GLN A 401 -38.12 -3.42 -2.85
N ASP A 402 -37.71 -2.17 -2.66
CA ASP A 402 -36.43 -1.68 -3.21
C ASP A 402 -35.23 -2.36 -2.56
N ALA A 403 -35.24 -2.50 -1.23
CA ALA A 403 -34.17 -3.21 -0.52
C ALA A 403 -34.08 -4.68 -0.97
N SER A 404 -35.23 -5.35 -1.12
CA SER A 404 -35.30 -6.73 -1.61
C SER A 404 -34.81 -6.87 -3.06
N ALA A 405 -35.20 -5.95 -3.94
CA ALA A 405 -34.73 -5.95 -5.33
C ALA A 405 -33.22 -5.73 -5.45
N ILE A 406 -32.65 -4.79 -4.68
CA ILE A 406 -31.19 -4.57 -4.62
C ILE A 406 -30.48 -5.83 -4.12
N LEU A 407 -30.96 -6.41 -3.02
CA LEU A 407 -30.41 -7.64 -2.45
C LEU A 407 -30.43 -8.78 -3.49
N HIS A 408 -31.57 -8.98 -4.15
CA HIS A 408 -31.73 -9.99 -5.18
C HIS A 408 -30.78 -9.77 -6.36
N ALA A 409 -30.66 -8.54 -6.85
CA ALA A 409 -29.78 -8.22 -7.97
C ALA A 409 -28.30 -8.44 -7.65
N ILE A 410 -27.84 -8.06 -6.46
CA ILE A 410 -26.48 -8.34 -5.99
C ILE A 410 -26.25 -9.85 -5.86
N ARG A 411 -27.21 -10.57 -5.25
CA ARG A 411 -27.12 -12.02 -5.07
C ARG A 411 -27.03 -12.73 -6.42
N VAL A 412 -27.97 -12.50 -7.34
CA VAL A 412 -27.98 -13.20 -8.65
C VAL A 412 -26.74 -12.91 -9.49
N ALA A 413 -26.20 -11.69 -9.39
CA ALA A 413 -25.00 -11.31 -10.14
C ALA A 413 -23.72 -11.97 -9.58
N ASP A 414 -23.63 -12.12 -8.26
CA ASP A 414 -22.36 -12.46 -7.62
C ASP A 414 -22.33 -13.91 -7.12
N ARG A 415 -23.47 -14.46 -6.67
CA ARG A 415 -23.59 -15.76 -5.99
C ARG A 415 -23.26 -16.90 -6.93
N ILE A 416 -22.32 -17.75 -6.51
CA ILE A 416 -22.11 -19.05 -7.16
C ILE A 416 -23.28 -19.97 -6.76
N PRO A 417 -24.00 -20.56 -7.72
CA PRO A 417 -25.09 -21.50 -7.44
C PRO A 417 -24.60 -22.66 -6.58
N ASP A 418 -25.40 -23.11 -5.62
CA ASP A 418 -24.93 -24.09 -4.66
C ASP A 418 -24.64 -25.44 -5.34
N GLU A 419 -25.40 -25.78 -6.38
CA GLU A 419 -25.27 -26.97 -7.24
C GLU A 419 -23.93 -27.02 -8.00
N ALA A 420 -23.38 -25.84 -8.32
CA ALA A 420 -22.17 -25.74 -9.11
C ALA A 420 -20.91 -26.10 -8.29
N ASP A 421 -20.95 -25.88 -6.97
CA ASP A 421 -19.94 -26.38 -6.05
C ASP A 421 -20.18 -27.85 -5.66
N GLU A 422 -21.44 -28.33 -5.63
CA GLU A 422 -21.78 -29.75 -5.37
C GLU A 422 -21.14 -30.69 -6.40
N ALA A 423 -21.07 -30.26 -7.66
CA ALA A 423 -20.36 -30.97 -8.73
C ALA A 423 -18.85 -31.19 -8.43
N ARG A 424 -18.29 -30.46 -7.45
CA ARG A 424 -16.91 -30.59 -6.97
C ARG A 424 -16.87 -30.76 -5.44
N ALA A 425 -17.87 -31.43 -4.83
CA ALA A 425 -17.99 -31.60 -3.38
C ALA A 425 -16.71 -32.11 -2.68
N ALA A 426 -15.88 -32.90 -3.38
CA ALA A 426 -14.57 -33.34 -2.89
C ALA A 426 -13.64 -32.18 -2.47
N LEU A 427 -13.71 -31.02 -3.14
CA LEU A 427 -12.92 -29.82 -2.80
C LEU A 427 -13.40 -29.11 -1.54
N PHE A 428 -14.59 -29.47 -1.02
CA PHE A 428 -15.19 -28.92 0.18
C PHE A 428 -15.45 -30.00 1.24
N ALA A 429 -14.96 -31.23 1.06
CA ALA A 429 -15.21 -32.35 1.96
C ALA A 429 -14.74 -32.10 3.41
N HIS A 430 -13.81 -31.16 3.60
CA HIS A 430 -13.33 -30.70 4.91
C HIS A 430 -14.26 -29.70 5.60
N LEU A 431 -15.40 -29.36 4.99
CA LEU A 431 -16.44 -28.49 5.51
C LEU A 431 -17.81 -29.15 5.35
N ASP A 432 -18.44 -29.54 6.46
CA ASP A 432 -19.84 -29.94 6.44
C ASP A 432 -20.73 -28.69 6.57
N LEU A 433 -21.09 -28.13 5.42
CA LEU A 433 -21.91 -26.93 5.29
C LEU A 433 -23.38 -27.15 5.70
N SER A 434 -23.79 -28.40 5.97
CA SER A 434 -25.18 -28.75 6.24
C SER A 434 -25.58 -28.65 7.73
N LYS A 435 -24.63 -28.47 8.66
CA LYS A 435 -24.95 -28.35 10.10
C LYS A 435 -24.39 -27.08 10.74
N GLU A 436 -25.10 -26.55 11.72
CA GLU A 436 -24.56 -25.60 12.71
C GLU A 436 -23.48 -26.31 13.54
N HIS A 437 -22.24 -26.35 13.04
CA HIS A 437 -21.15 -26.98 13.78
C HIS A 437 -20.72 -26.04 14.90
N LYS A 438 -21.12 -26.38 16.12
CA LYS A 438 -20.39 -25.95 17.32
C LYS A 438 -19.02 -26.61 17.28
N ALA A 439 -17.96 -25.81 17.21
CA ALA A 439 -16.59 -26.30 17.18
C ALA A 439 -16.31 -27.20 18.39
N THR A 440 -15.62 -28.31 18.21
CA THR A 440 -15.08 -29.10 19.32
C THR A 440 -14.04 -28.30 20.09
N ALA A 441 -13.72 -28.70 21.32
CA ALA A 441 -12.65 -28.04 22.08
C ALA A 441 -11.30 -28.10 21.34
N ALA A 442 -11.01 -29.20 20.65
CA ALA A 442 -9.81 -29.37 19.84
C ALA A 442 -9.78 -28.39 18.64
N GLU A 443 -10.90 -28.20 17.94
CA GLU A 443 -10.99 -27.23 16.84
C GLU A 443 -10.88 -25.79 17.32
N LEU A 444 -11.43 -25.44 18.49
CA LEU A 444 -11.27 -24.11 19.08
C LEU A 444 -9.80 -23.83 19.42
N LEU A 445 -9.10 -24.78 20.04
CA LEU A 445 -7.66 -24.67 20.33
C LEU A 445 -6.84 -24.58 19.05
N LEU A 446 -7.17 -25.40 18.05
CA LEU A 446 -6.43 -25.41 16.79
C LEU A 446 -6.69 -24.14 15.96
N GLY A 447 -7.93 -23.65 15.93
CA GLY A 447 -8.26 -22.36 15.34
C GLY A 447 -7.53 -21.21 16.01
N ASN A 448 -7.34 -21.25 17.34
CA ASN A 448 -6.58 -20.25 18.09
C ASN A 448 -5.11 -20.26 17.66
N ARG A 449 -4.51 -21.45 17.58
CA ARG A 449 -3.14 -21.63 17.09
C ARG A 449 -2.97 -21.18 15.63
N LEU A 450 -3.87 -21.56 14.74
CA LEU A 450 -3.80 -21.24 13.30
C LEU A 450 -4.02 -19.75 13.01
N THR A 451 -4.79 -19.04 13.83
CA THR A 451 -5.04 -17.59 13.67
C THR A 451 -4.01 -16.73 14.40
N GLY A 452 -3.36 -17.26 15.43
CA GLY A 452 -2.27 -16.63 16.17
C GLY A 452 -0.92 -16.67 15.47
N ALA A 453 0.12 -16.25 16.17
CA ALA A 453 1.45 -16.06 15.61
C ALA A 453 2.14 -17.37 15.14
N ASN A 454 1.78 -18.52 15.74
CA ASN A 454 2.32 -19.84 15.39
C ASN A 454 1.61 -20.51 14.20
N GLY A 455 0.69 -19.80 13.54
CA GLY A 455 -0.06 -20.26 12.37
C GLY A 455 0.07 -19.27 11.22
N PHE A 456 -1.05 -18.86 10.63
CA PHE A 456 -1.07 -17.87 9.54
C PHE A 456 -0.93 -16.41 10.01
N ASN A 457 -0.79 -16.20 11.33
CA ASN A 457 -0.63 -14.89 11.96
C ASN A 457 -1.66 -13.85 11.49
N CYS A 458 -2.94 -14.25 11.43
CA CYS A 458 -4.05 -13.39 11.03
C CYS A 458 -4.11 -12.10 11.88
N VAL A 459 -3.74 -12.23 13.16
CA VAL A 459 -3.67 -11.13 14.12
C VAL A 459 -2.58 -10.10 13.82
N ALA A 460 -1.66 -10.33 12.87
CA ALA A 460 -0.70 -9.30 12.45
C ALA A 460 -1.35 -8.16 11.64
N CYS A 461 -2.49 -8.43 11.00
CA CYS A 461 -3.22 -7.43 10.20
C CYS A 461 -4.64 -7.19 10.70
N HIS A 462 -5.26 -8.19 11.33
CA HIS A 462 -6.64 -8.12 11.80
C HIS A 462 -6.73 -7.87 13.30
N LYS A 463 -7.66 -7.00 13.68
CA LYS A 463 -8.19 -6.96 15.05
C LYS A 463 -8.79 -8.33 15.40
N ALA A 464 -8.60 -8.78 16.64
CA ALA A 464 -9.24 -9.97 17.19
C ALA A 464 -9.81 -9.67 18.58
N GLY A 465 -11.07 -9.23 18.64
CA GLY A 465 -11.72 -8.87 19.91
C GLY A 465 -11.05 -7.68 20.59
N SER A 466 -10.41 -7.89 21.74
CA SER A 466 -9.67 -6.83 22.44
C SER A 466 -8.24 -6.62 21.92
N PHE A 467 -7.71 -7.55 21.12
CA PHE A 467 -6.38 -7.45 20.55
C PHE A 467 -6.40 -6.58 19.28
N GLU A 468 -5.56 -5.55 19.25
CA GLU A 468 -5.38 -4.65 18.11
C GLU A 468 -3.92 -4.73 17.64
N PRO A 469 -3.66 -4.99 16.34
CA PRO A 469 -2.29 -5.06 15.84
C PRO A 469 -1.59 -3.70 15.82
N ARG A 470 -0.28 -3.71 16.08
CA ARG A 470 0.60 -2.53 16.01
C ARG A 470 1.08 -2.25 14.60
N ASN A 471 1.34 -0.97 14.29
CA ASN A 471 2.01 -0.50 13.08
C ASN A 471 1.45 -1.04 11.75
N VAL A 472 0.13 -1.28 11.68
CA VAL A 472 -0.53 -1.77 10.46
C VAL A 472 -0.85 -0.62 9.53
N ALA A 473 -0.30 -0.65 8.32
CA ALA A 473 -0.64 0.30 7.26
C ALA A 473 -2.15 0.28 6.97
N LEU A 474 -2.74 1.45 6.74
CA LEU A 474 -4.20 1.60 6.56
C LEU A 474 -4.79 0.66 5.50
N GLY A 475 -4.07 0.44 4.41
CA GLY A 475 -4.49 -0.43 3.32
C GLY A 475 -4.57 -1.92 3.71
N THR A 476 -3.58 -2.40 4.48
CA THR A 476 -3.49 -3.78 4.97
C THR A 476 -4.35 -4.04 6.21
N ARG A 477 -5.03 -3.03 6.77
CA ARG A 477 -5.74 -3.15 8.04
C ARG A 477 -7.00 -4.00 7.87
N GLY A 478 -7.03 -5.14 8.54
CA GLY A 478 -8.12 -6.09 8.51
C GLY A 478 -9.24 -5.77 9.51
N SER A 479 -10.49 -6.11 9.18
CA SER A 479 -11.62 -6.01 10.11
C SER A 479 -11.52 -7.02 11.25
N ASP A 480 -12.26 -6.80 12.34
CA ASP A 480 -12.34 -7.75 13.45
C ASP A 480 -12.78 -9.15 13.00
N ILE A 481 -11.88 -10.13 13.14
CA ILE A 481 -12.13 -11.52 12.72
C ILE A 481 -13.10 -12.25 13.64
N MET A 482 -13.30 -11.77 14.88
CA MET A 482 -14.22 -12.41 15.83
C MET A 482 -15.70 -12.27 15.43
N THR A 483 -16.00 -11.38 14.50
CA THR A 483 -17.35 -11.19 13.95
C THR A 483 -17.55 -11.88 12.61
N MET A 484 -16.56 -12.64 12.12
CA MET A 484 -16.54 -13.10 10.73
C MET A 484 -17.63 -14.12 10.41
N GLY A 485 -17.88 -15.08 11.33
CA GLY A 485 -18.92 -16.10 11.15
C GLY A 485 -20.35 -15.58 11.09
N GLN A 486 -20.60 -14.33 11.50
CA GLN A 486 -21.90 -13.67 11.36
C GLN A 486 -22.06 -12.91 10.03
N ARG A 487 -20.96 -12.75 9.28
CA ARG A 487 -20.89 -11.82 8.14
C ARG A 487 -20.61 -12.52 6.84
N ILE A 488 -19.60 -13.39 6.83
CA ILE A 488 -19.06 -14.02 5.63
C ILE A 488 -19.73 -15.37 5.41
N ARG A 489 -19.78 -15.86 4.17
CA ARG A 489 -20.17 -17.23 3.86
C ARG A 489 -18.99 -18.20 3.86
N PRO A 490 -19.17 -19.45 4.33
CA PRO A 490 -18.11 -20.45 4.38
C PRO A 490 -17.47 -20.72 3.02
N ARG A 491 -18.29 -20.88 1.98
CA ARG A 491 -17.83 -21.19 0.61
C ARG A 491 -16.96 -20.06 0.03
N PHE A 492 -17.39 -18.81 0.21
CA PHE A 492 -16.59 -17.64 -0.15
C PHE A 492 -15.28 -17.64 0.62
N PHE A 493 -15.32 -17.84 1.94
CA PHE A 493 -14.13 -17.82 2.80
C PHE A 493 -13.05 -18.79 2.30
N GLN A 494 -13.41 -20.02 1.92
CA GLN A 494 -12.45 -21.01 1.42
C GLN A 494 -11.70 -20.56 0.17
N ARG A 495 -12.43 -20.08 -0.84
CA ARG A 495 -11.81 -19.61 -2.10
C ARG A 495 -11.01 -18.35 -1.85
N TRP A 496 -11.58 -17.44 -1.07
CA TRP A 496 -10.97 -16.18 -0.67
C TRP A 496 -9.62 -16.37 0.02
N MET A 497 -9.52 -17.25 1.02
CA MET A 497 -8.26 -17.47 1.74
C MET A 497 -7.13 -17.98 0.82
N LYS A 498 -7.46 -18.76 -0.22
CA LYS A 498 -6.47 -19.30 -1.17
C LYS A 498 -5.99 -18.29 -2.20
N ASN A 499 -6.86 -17.39 -2.66
CA ASN A 499 -6.47 -16.33 -3.59
C ASN A 499 -7.37 -15.08 -3.51
N PRO A 500 -7.15 -14.19 -2.53
CA PRO A 500 -8.01 -13.03 -2.33
C PRO A 500 -8.14 -12.13 -3.57
N ILE A 501 -7.02 -11.83 -4.23
CA ILE A 501 -6.98 -10.86 -5.34
C ILE A 501 -7.69 -11.38 -6.60
N GLN A 502 -7.77 -12.70 -6.78
CA GLN A 502 -8.51 -13.33 -7.87
C GLN A 502 -10.03 -13.15 -7.71
N VAL A 503 -10.51 -13.03 -6.46
CA VAL A 503 -11.93 -12.91 -6.15
C VAL A 503 -12.37 -11.44 -6.00
N VAL A 504 -11.54 -10.61 -5.36
CA VAL A 504 -11.76 -9.15 -5.26
C VAL A 504 -10.45 -8.46 -5.65
N PRO A 505 -10.37 -7.96 -6.90
CA PRO A 505 -9.21 -7.22 -7.37
C PRO A 505 -8.89 -6.03 -6.46
N GLY A 506 -7.60 -5.79 -6.21
CA GLY A 506 -7.12 -4.63 -5.46
C GLY A 506 -7.08 -4.79 -3.93
N ILE A 507 -7.39 -5.98 -3.38
CA ILE A 507 -7.36 -6.23 -1.94
C ILE A 507 -5.94 -6.47 -1.39
N GLU A 508 -5.65 -5.89 -0.21
CA GLU A 508 -4.40 -6.11 0.53
C GLU A 508 -4.54 -7.27 1.53
N MET A 509 -4.66 -8.49 1.02
CA MET A 509 -4.68 -9.71 1.84
C MET A 509 -3.76 -10.78 1.25
N PRO A 510 -2.87 -11.39 2.05
CA PRO A 510 -2.01 -12.46 1.56
C PRO A 510 -2.82 -13.69 1.14
N ALA A 511 -2.32 -14.38 0.12
CA ALA A 511 -2.90 -15.65 -0.32
C ALA A 511 -2.31 -16.78 0.53
N LEU A 512 -3.15 -17.57 1.20
CA LEU A 512 -2.68 -18.79 1.86
C LEU A 512 -2.50 -19.86 0.80
N LYS A 513 -1.24 -20.11 0.42
CA LYS A 513 -0.90 -21.10 -0.60
C LYS A 513 -0.43 -22.43 -0.01
N LYS A 514 -0.10 -22.49 1.29
CA LYS A 514 0.52 -23.65 1.96
C LYS A 514 -0.01 -23.82 3.37
N GLY A 515 -0.15 -25.06 3.83
CA GLY A 515 -0.55 -25.37 5.19
C GLY A 515 0.57 -25.08 6.18
N VAL A 516 0.23 -24.77 7.41
CA VAL A 516 1.16 -24.73 8.55
C VAL A 516 1.66 -26.16 8.79
N PRO A 517 2.98 -26.42 8.72
CA PRO A 517 3.51 -27.77 8.86
C PRO A 517 3.27 -28.39 10.25
N GLY A 518 3.09 -29.70 10.30
CA GLY A 518 2.81 -30.47 11.51
C GLY A 518 1.37 -30.35 12.00
N ILE A 519 0.44 -29.84 11.18
CA ILE A 519 -0.96 -29.64 11.55
C ILE A 519 -1.88 -30.24 10.49
N LEU A 520 -2.77 -31.16 10.89
CA LEU A 520 -3.78 -31.78 10.02
C LEU A 520 -3.19 -32.36 8.72
N ASP A 521 -2.09 -33.11 8.84
CA ASP A 521 -1.40 -33.75 7.71
C ASP A 521 -0.97 -32.73 6.63
N ASP A 522 -0.60 -31.52 7.08
CA ASP A 522 -0.21 -30.35 6.27
C ASP A 522 -1.26 -29.92 5.23
N SER A 523 -2.49 -30.39 5.42
CA SER A 523 -3.62 -30.13 4.53
C SER A 523 -4.14 -28.72 4.71
N LEU A 524 -3.67 -27.80 3.85
CA LEU A 524 -4.17 -26.42 3.80
C LEU A 524 -5.72 -26.35 3.77
N PRO A 525 -6.45 -27.12 2.93
CA PRO A 525 -7.91 -27.08 2.95
C PRO A 525 -8.50 -27.40 4.33
N ARG A 526 -8.03 -28.45 5.01
CA ARG A 526 -8.50 -28.82 6.36
C ARG A 526 -8.18 -27.73 7.39
N GLN A 527 -7.00 -27.11 7.31
CA GLN A 527 -6.62 -26.01 8.19
C GLN A 527 -7.52 -24.77 7.99
N ILE A 528 -7.79 -24.37 6.74
CA ILE A 528 -8.74 -23.29 6.44
C ILE A 528 -10.14 -23.66 6.96
N GLY A 529 -10.54 -24.93 6.83
CA GLY A 529 -11.77 -25.49 7.40
C GLY A 529 -11.89 -25.26 8.91
N VAL A 530 -10.87 -25.65 9.68
CA VAL A 530 -10.86 -25.46 11.14
C VAL A 530 -10.87 -23.99 11.54
N ILE A 531 -10.13 -23.13 10.82
CA ILE A 531 -10.18 -21.67 11.05
C ILE A 531 -11.60 -21.15 10.90
N TRP A 532 -12.30 -21.57 9.83
CA TRP A 532 -13.69 -21.19 9.61
C TRP A 532 -14.61 -21.67 10.73
N THR A 533 -14.55 -22.95 11.08
CA THR A 533 -15.37 -23.57 12.14
C THR A 533 -15.16 -22.86 13.47
N ALA A 534 -13.91 -22.56 13.84
CA ALA A 534 -13.58 -21.84 15.05
C ALA A 534 -14.11 -20.40 15.03
N LEU A 535 -13.84 -19.62 13.98
CA LEU A 535 -14.29 -18.22 13.87
C LEU A 535 -15.81 -18.06 13.72
N SER A 536 -16.53 -19.15 13.46
CA SER A 536 -17.99 -19.18 13.41
C SER A 536 -18.64 -19.52 14.75
N ASP A 537 -17.89 -20.02 15.72
CA ASP A 537 -18.39 -20.35 17.04
C ASP A 537 -18.23 -19.18 18.02
N SER A 538 -19.32 -18.82 18.72
CA SER A 538 -19.32 -17.71 19.68
C SER A 538 -18.43 -17.95 20.92
N ARG A 539 -18.01 -19.19 21.18
CA ARG A 539 -17.09 -19.56 22.26
C ARG A 539 -15.63 -19.28 21.90
N PHE A 540 -15.31 -19.13 20.62
CA PHE A 540 -13.94 -18.87 20.19
C PHE A 540 -13.39 -17.60 20.83
N LYS A 541 -12.15 -17.69 21.31
CA LYS A 541 -11.43 -16.59 21.96
C LYS A 541 -10.26 -16.17 21.08
N ALA A 542 -9.92 -14.88 21.18
CA ALA A 542 -8.78 -14.32 20.46
C ALA A 542 -7.49 -15.11 20.76
N PRO A 543 -6.55 -15.20 19.79
CA PRO A 543 -5.25 -15.83 20.00
C PRO A 543 -4.53 -15.28 21.22
N THR A 544 -4.02 -16.19 22.06
CA THR A 544 -3.20 -15.83 23.22
C THR A 544 -1.72 -15.71 22.87
N VAL A 545 -1.29 -16.47 21.85
CA VAL A 545 0.08 -16.40 21.31
C VAL A 545 0.15 -15.34 20.22
N THR A 546 0.75 -14.20 20.55
CA THR A 546 0.91 -13.02 19.68
C THR A 546 2.34 -12.86 19.14
N SER A 547 3.26 -13.72 19.57
CA SER A 547 4.66 -13.78 19.13
C SER A 547 5.01 -15.19 18.68
N ASN A 548 5.67 -15.32 17.51
CA ASN A 548 6.11 -16.61 16.98
C ASN A 548 7.61 -16.87 17.27
N PHE A 549 8.36 -15.79 17.48
CA PHE A 549 9.78 -15.88 17.74
C PHE A 549 10.11 -15.03 18.94
N GLU A 550 10.83 -15.65 19.86
CA GLU A 550 11.32 -15.04 21.07
C GLU A 550 12.69 -15.64 21.39
N GLN A 551 13.67 -14.76 21.62
CA GLN A 551 15.03 -15.13 21.96
C GLN A 551 15.46 -14.31 23.18
N PHE A 552 16.14 -14.97 24.11
CA PHE A 552 16.84 -14.31 25.21
C PHE A 552 18.34 -14.38 24.92
N VAL A 553 19.02 -13.27 25.16
CA VAL A 553 20.46 -13.15 25.10
C VAL A 553 20.93 -12.92 26.52
N THR A 554 21.90 -13.72 26.93
CA THR A 554 22.61 -13.62 28.20
C THR A 554 24.10 -13.54 27.91
N VAL A 555 24.85 -12.90 28.80
CA VAL A 555 26.31 -12.80 28.68
C VAL A 555 26.90 -13.75 29.72
N PRO A 556 27.52 -14.88 29.30
CA PRO A 556 28.07 -15.85 30.25
C PRO A 556 29.18 -15.26 31.11
N PRO A 557 29.33 -15.68 32.39
CA PRO A 557 30.47 -15.30 33.23
C PRO A 557 31.81 -15.59 32.55
N GLY A 558 32.75 -14.62 32.59
CA GLY A 558 34.07 -14.72 31.97
C GLY A 558 34.11 -14.48 30.46
N SER A 559 32.99 -14.11 29.81
CA SER A 559 32.98 -13.72 28.39
C SER A 559 33.14 -12.21 28.21
N SER A 560 33.68 -11.80 27.06
CA SER A 560 33.73 -10.38 26.69
C SER A 560 32.32 -9.78 26.55
N PRO A 561 32.14 -8.47 26.74
CA PRO A 561 30.83 -7.84 26.63
C PRO A 561 30.17 -8.07 25.27
N GLN A 562 28.85 -8.22 25.26
CA GLN A 562 28.08 -8.35 24.02
C GLN A 562 27.37 -7.05 23.68
N VAL A 563 27.34 -6.70 22.38
CA VAL A 563 26.71 -5.47 21.88
C VAL A 563 25.56 -5.81 20.95
N ILE A 564 24.42 -5.12 21.11
CA ILE A 564 23.27 -5.18 20.18
C ILE A 564 22.96 -3.77 19.66
N ARG A 565 22.95 -3.64 18.34
CA ARG A 565 22.70 -2.44 17.51
C ARG A 565 21.38 -2.56 16.75
N ASP A 566 20.29 -2.70 17.50
CA ASP A 566 18.92 -2.82 16.97
C ASP A 566 17.94 -2.03 17.85
N VAL A 567 16.67 -1.96 17.46
CA VAL A 567 15.65 -1.15 18.13
C VAL A 567 15.27 -1.76 19.48
N PHE A 568 15.54 -1.01 20.55
CA PHE A 568 15.09 -1.37 21.91
C PHE A 568 13.81 -0.62 22.28
N THR A 569 12.96 -1.21 23.12
CA THR A 569 11.82 -0.50 23.73
C THR A 569 12.02 -0.29 25.22
N ILE A 570 11.64 0.89 25.71
CA ILE A 570 11.65 1.27 27.13
C ILE A 570 10.22 1.52 27.62
N GLY A 571 9.91 1.15 28.87
CA GLY A 571 8.59 1.27 29.48
C GLY A 571 7.74 -0.01 29.44
N LEU A 572 6.60 -0.01 30.15
CA LEU A 572 5.72 -1.17 30.29
C LEU A 572 4.48 -1.09 29.37
N ASN A 573 4.05 -2.24 28.84
CA ASN A 573 2.78 -2.41 28.09
C ASN A 573 2.56 -1.44 26.89
N LYS A 574 1.52 -0.60 26.95
CA LYS A 574 1.08 0.24 25.84
C LYS A 574 1.90 1.52 25.68
N ASP A 575 2.65 1.93 26.71
CA ASP A 575 3.45 3.17 26.75
C ASP A 575 4.91 2.97 26.33
N ARG A 576 5.24 1.81 25.77
CA ARG A 576 6.57 1.48 25.27
C ARG A 576 7.04 2.49 24.23
N ARG A 577 8.22 3.06 24.44
CA ARG A 577 8.86 4.02 23.52
C ARG A 577 10.07 3.36 22.86
N PRO A 578 10.22 3.45 21.53
CA PRO A 578 11.39 2.91 20.86
C PRO A 578 12.63 3.79 21.08
N VAL A 579 13.79 3.15 21.13
CA VAL A 579 15.12 3.75 21.00
C VAL A 579 15.70 3.16 19.70
N ALA A 580 15.57 3.89 18.59
CA ALA A 580 15.85 3.38 17.26
C ALA A 580 17.36 3.11 17.06
N ARG A 581 18.22 4.10 17.33
CA ARG A 581 19.69 3.97 17.23
C ARG A 581 20.30 3.56 18.58
N ALA A 582 19.78 2.49 19.15
CA ALA A 582 20.25 1.95 20.42
C ALA A 582 21.62 1.25 20.30
N LEU A 583 22.40 1.36 21.37
CA LEU A 583 23.58 0.54 21.64
C LEU A 583 23.39 -0.09 23.01
N ALA A 584 22.99 -1.36 23.03
CA ALA A 584 22.84 -2.14 24.25
C ALA A 584 24.13 -2.92 24.50
N ILE A 585 24.64 -2.89 25.73
CA ILE A 585 25.84 -3.61 26.15
C ILE A 585 25.48 -4.51 27.33
N GLY A 586 25.77 -5.80 27.22
CA GLY A 586 25.61 -6.76 28.30
C GLY A 586 26.96 -7.25 28.80
N PHE A 587 27.11 -7.33 30.12
CA PHE A 587 28.34 -7.77 30.79
C PHE A 587 28.17 -9.14 31.44
N ASP A 588 29.26 -9.88 31.57
CA ASP A 588 29.36 -11.26 32.08
C ASP A 588 28.87 -11.49 33.51
N HIS A 589 28.63 -10.38 34.21
CA HIS A 589 28.21 -10.32 35.58
C HIS A 589 26.73 -9.87 35.70
N GLY A 590 26.00 -9.89 34.58
CA GLY A 590 24.56 -9.65 34.52
C GLY A 590 24.15 -8.19 34.53
N HIS A 591 25.07 -7.22 34.52
CA HIS A 591 24.70 -5.83 34.32
C HIS A 591 24.57 -5.53 32.83
N ASN A 592 23.62 -4.67 32.50
CA ASN A 592 23.32 -4.32 31.12
C ASN A 592 22.99 -2.85 30.98
N VAL A 593 23.46 -2.20 29.92
CA VAL A 593 23.34 -0.76 29.69
C VAL A 593 22.77 -0.49 28.31
N LEU A 594 21.81 0.42 28.19
CA LEU A 594 21.28 0.93 26.93
C LEU A 594 21.68 2.38 26.72
N LEU A 595 22.35 2.67 25.61
CA LEU A 595 22.63 4.02 25.15
C LEU A 595 21.79 4.36 23.91
N ASP A 596 21.30 5.60 23.85
CA ASP A 596 20.75 6.20 22.63
C ASP A 596 21.89 6.94 21.92
N LEU A 597 22.33 6.46 20.76
CA LEU A 597 23.49 7.03 20.08
C LEU A 597 23.21 8.37 19.39
N ASP A 598 21.94 8.72 19.12
CA ASP A 598 21.63 10.02 18.51
C ASP A 598 21.79 11.16 19.53
N THR A 599 21.57 10.86 20.82
CA THR A 599 21.68 11.81 21.93
C THR A 599 22.87 11.55 22.85
N MET A 600 23.55 10.41 22.68
CA MET A 600 24.54 9.85 23.61
C MET A 600 24.06 9.75 25.06
N GLN A 601 22.75 9.59 25.25
CA GLN A 601 22.15 9.47 26.58
C GLN A 601 22.08 8.00 27.01
N HIS A 602 22.36 7.78 28.29
CA HIS A 602 21.98 6.54 28.96
C HIS A 602 20.46 6.46 29.05
N ARG A 603 19.86 5.34 28.63
CA ARG A 603 18.41 5.13 28.55
C ARG A 603 17.89 4.09 29.52
N LEU A 604 18.69 3.08 29.86
CA LEU A 604 18.25 1.99 30.72
C LEU A 604 19.44 1.24 31.30
N TRP A 605 19.40 0.94 32.60
CA TRP A 605 20.33 0.02 33.25
C TRP A 605 19.56 -1.07 33.98
N THR A 606 19.82 -2.32 33.61
CA THR A 606 19.22 -3.50 34.23
C THR A 606 20.28 -4.43 34.82
N VAL A 607 19.86 -5.23 35.79
CA VAL A 607 20.61 -6.39 36.29
C VAL A 607 19.80 -7.66 36.01
N GLY A 608 20.44 -8.68 35.44
CA GLY A 608 19.83 -9.96 35.03
C GLY A 608 20.08 -10.27 33.56
N GLU A 609 19.08 -10.85 32.90
CA GLU A 609 19.11 -11.17 31.47
C GLU A 609 19.39 -9.92 30.61
N PHE A 610 20.30 -10.05 29.63
CA PHE A 610 20.79 -8.92 28.85
C PHE A 610 19.71 -8.36 27.93
N ALA A 611 19.23 -9.17 27.00
CA ALA A 611 18.28 -8.71 26.00
C ALA A 611 17.28 -9.81 25.63
N ARG A 612 16.08 -9.39 25.25
CA ARG A 612 15.01 -10.27 24.78
C ARG A 612 14.50 -9.75 23.45
N GLN A 613 14.71 -10.51 22.37
CA GLN A 613 14.09 -10.23 21.09
C GLN A 613 12.73 -10.93 21.02
N ARG A 614 11.71 -10.26 20.49
CA ARG A 614 10.43 -10.90 20.19
C ARG A 614 9.71 -10.26 19.01
N THR A 615 8.78 -11.01 18.41
CA THR A 615 7.88 -10.48 17.37
C THR A 615 6.52 -10.07 17.93
N GLU A 616 5.95 -8.98 17.42
CA GLU A 616 4.55 -8.60 17.69
C GLU A 616 3.93 -8.06 16.41
N GLY A 617 2.91 -8.76 15.90
CA GLY A 617 2.36 -8.48 14.58
C GLY A 617 3.44 -8.63 13.51
N LYS A 618 3.81 -7.50 12.86
CA LYS A 618 4.87 -7.46 11.84
C LYS A 618 6.23 -6.97 12.37
N SER A 619 6.30 -6.50 13.61
CA SER A 619 7.49 -5.80 14.11
C SER A 619 8.38 -6.75 14.91
N TRP A 620 9.68 -6.55 14.78
CA TRP A 620 10.72 -7.15 15.62
C TRP A 620 11.27 -6.06 16.53
N TYR A 621 11.47 -6.38 17.80
CA TYR A 621 12.09 -5.44 18.73
C TYR A 621 12.78 -6.17 19.87
N TRP A 622 13.66 -5.42 20.51
CA TRP A 622 14.41 -5.84 21.68
C TRP A 622 13.87 -5.15 22.93
N ASP A 623 13.83 -5.89 24.03
CA ASP A 623 13.62 -5.38 25.38
C ASP A 623 14.86 -5.75 26.21
N MET A 624 15.15 -5.01 27.28
CA MET A 624 16.07 -5.46 28.33
C MET A 624 15.25 -6.02 29.49
N PRO A 625 15.08 -7.34 29.60
CA PRO A 625 14.13 -7.96 30.53
C PRO A 625 14.58 -7.98 31.99
N GLY A 626 15.85 -7.65 32.28
CA GLY A 626 16.39 -7.59 33.64
C GLY A 626 15.67 -6.59 34.57
N THR A 627 15.94 -6.68 35.87
CA THR A 627 15.40 -5.74 36.86
C THR A 627 15.97 -4.35 36.60
N VAL A 628 15.09 -3.38 36.37
CA VAL A 628 15.46 -1.97 36.20
C VAL A 628 15.94 -1.44 37.55
N ILE A 629 17.20 -1.04 37.65
CA ILE A 629 17.76 -0.48 38.89
C ILE A 629 17.75 1.06 38.84
N GLN A 630 17.63 1.65 37.64
CA GLN A 630 17.48 3.08 37.43
C GLN A 630 16.72 3.40 36.13
N GLU A 631 15.81 4.38 36.18
CA GLU A 631 15.34 5.13 35.00
C GLU A 631 16.24 6.37 34.75
N PRO A 632 16.54 6.69 33.47
CA PRO A 632 17.74 7.44 33.08
C PRO A 632 17.83 8.92 33.50
N GLY A 633 19.07 9.41 33.73
CA GLY A 633 19.37 10.78 34.17
C GLY A 633 20.60 11.49 33.55
N LEU A 634 21.39 10.86 32.67
CA LEU A 634 22.42 11.58 31.91
C LEU A 634 21.76 12.31 30.75
N ARG A 635 21.56 13.62 30.87
CA ARG A 635 20.69 14.37 29.95
C ARG A 635 21.45 15.09 28.84
N LYS A 636 22.69 15.57 29.01
CA LYS A 636 23.35 16.40 27.99
C LYS A 636 24.88 16.29 27.98
N ILE A 637 25.47 16.45 26.78
CA ILE A 637 26.89 16.77 26.61
C ILE A 637 27.00 18.29 26.44
N THR A 638 27.89 18.91 27.19
CA THR A 638 28.15 20.36 27.14
C THR A 638 29.65 20.62 26.95
N ILE A 639 30.00 21.80 26.44
CA ILE A 639 31.36 22.33 26.50
C ILE A 639 31.37 23.65 27.23
N GLN A 640 32.46 23.96 27.93
CA GLN A 640 32.76 25.28 28.47
C GLN A 640 33.85 25.94 27.63
N LEU A 641 33.58 27.14 27.16
CA LEU A 641 34.52 27.95 26.39
C LEU A 641 35.52 28.68 27.30
N ALA A 642 36.56 29.26 26.69
CA ALA A 642 37.63 29.95 27.43
C ALA A 642 37.13 31.14 28.26
N ASN A 643 36.04 31.79 27.83
CA ASN A 643 35.37 32.89 28.54
C ASN A 643 34.46 32.42 29.70
N GLY A 644 34.31 31.12 29.91
CA GLY A 644 33.48 30.54 30.98
C GLY A 644 32.07 30.12 30.55
N ASP A 645 31.65 30.47 29.33
CA ASP A 645 30.35 30.14 28.78
C ASP A 645 30.17 28.64 28.56
N GLU A 646 29.04 28.08 28.99
CA GLU A 646 28.67 26.69 28.70
C GLU A 646 27.76 26.64 27.46
N ARG A 647 28.03 25.71 26.54
CA ARG A 647 27.28 25.44 25.32
C ARG A 647 26.86 23.97 25.28
N THR A 648 25.60 23.71 24.92
CA THR A 648 25.09 22.34 24.72
C THR A 648 25.37 21.87 23.30
N ALA A 649 25.53 20.55 23.14
CA ALA A 649 25.55 19.96 21.80
C ALA A 649 24.29 20.39 21.02
N VAL A 650 24.49 20.71 19.75
CA VAL A 650 23.46 21.16 18.84
C VAL A 650 22.97 19.98 18.02
N GLU A 651 21.66 19.91 17.83
CA GLU A 651 21.07 18.97 16.89
C GLU A 651 21.41 19.42 15.46
N ASP A 652 22.14 18.58 14.74
CA ASP A 652 22.41 18.73 13.32
C ASP A 652 21.71 17.62 12.54
N GLU A 653 20.87 18.02 11.57
CA GLU A 653 20.05 17.13 10.75
C GLU A 653 19.38 15.95 11.50
N GLY A 654 18.93 16.18 12.75
CA GLY A 654 18.23 15.17 13.56
C GLY A 654 19.05 14.47 14.65
N ARG A 655 20.34 14.80 14.82
CA ARG A 655 21.24 14.11 15.76
C ARG A 655 22.10 15.09 16.57
N PHE A 656 22.35 14.77 17.84
CA PHE A 656 23.32 15.50 18.68
C PHE A 656 24.71 14.88 18.64
N SER A 657 24.80 13.60 18.26
CA SER A 657 26.05 12.86 18.22
C SER A 657 26.03 11.78 17.16
N GLU A 658 27.22 11.41 16.70
CA GLU A 658 27.46 10.37 15.71
C GLU A 658 28.52 9.39 16.20
N LEU A 659 28.21 8.10 16.05
CA LEU A 659 29.15 7.02 16.27
C LEU A 659 30.09 6.91 15.07
N LEU A 660 31.40 6.99 15.31
CA LEU A 660 32.42 6.80 14.28
C LEU A 660 32.91 5.35 14.24
N SER A 661 33.11 4.75 15.42
CA SER A 661 33.58 3.37 15.53
C SER A 661 33.30 2.82 16.93
N TYR A 662 33.27 1.51 17.07
CA TYR A 662 33.34 0.86 18.38
C TYR A 662 34.19 -0.41 18.36
N SER A 663 34.77 -0.75 19.50
CA SER A 663 35.53 -1.98 19.70
C SER A 663 35.13 -2.66 20.99
N THR A 664 35.11 -4.00 20.96
CA THR A 664 34.95 -4.81 22.17
C THR A 664 36.32 -5.00 22.80
N LEU A 665 36.42 -4.81 24.11
CA LEU A 665 37.59 -5.08 24.93
C LEU A 665 37.26 -6.26 25.86
N ASP A 666 38.26 -6.89 26.47
CA ASP A 666 38.06 -7.98 27.43
C ASP A 666 37.10 -7.60 28.58
N ASP A 667 37.16 -6.35 29.05
CA ASP A 667 36.44 -5.85 30.22
C ASP A 667 35.44 -4.73 29.91
N GLY A 668 35.21 -4.43 28.63
CA GLY A 668 34.47 -3.23 28.26
C GLY A 668 34.18 -3.05 26.78
N VAL A 669 33.55 -1.92 26.47
CA VAL A 669 33.32 -1.45 25.09
C VAL A 669 33.88 -0.05 24.95
N ARG A 670 34.58 0.21 23.85
CA ARG A 670 35.10 1.52 23.50
C ARG A 670 34.33 2.09 22.32
N LEU A 671 33.84 3.33 22.43
CA LEU A 671 33.13 4.05 21.37
C LEU A 671 33.92 5.31 21.01
N ASN A 672 34.09 5.59 19.73
CA ASN A 672 34.52 6.90 19.26
C ASN A 672 33.30 7.65 18.73
N VAL A 673 33.06 8.85 19.25
CA VAL A 673 31.84 9.62 19.01
C VAL A 673 32.20 11.05 18.66
N ARG A 674 31.42 11.65 17.75
CA ARG A 674 31.49 13.06 17.38
C ARG A 674 30.22 13.77 17.82
N SER A 675 30.36 14.97 18.39
CA SER A 675 29.24 15.84 18.76
C SER A 675 29.50 17.25 18.23
N TRP A 676 28.45 18.01 17.92
CA TRP A 676 28.55 19.33 17.30
C TRP A 676 28.12 20.45 18.23
N PHE A 677 28.80 21.59 18.16
CA PHE A 677 28.52 22.77 18.98
C PHE A 677 28.50 24.04 18.15
N ASP A 678 27.59 24.95 18.48
CA ASP A 678 27.50 26.28 17.85
C ASP A 678 28.33 27.29 18.64
N LEU A 679 29.45 27.72 18.03
CA LEU A 679 30.46 28.59 18.62
C LEU A 679 30.54 29.96 17.95
N ALA A 680 29.58 30.30 17.08
CA ALA A 680 29.66 31.42 16.13
C ALA A 680 29.84 32.82 16.76
N GLU A 681 29.68 32.98 18.07
CA GLU A 681 29.90 34.26 18.77
C GLU A 681 31.35 34.49 19.27
N ASP A 682 32.21 33.47 19.31
CA ASP A 682 33.52 33.55 20.02
C ASP A 682 34.77 33.39 19.13
N THR A 683 34.64 33.15 17.82
CA THR A 683 35.79 32.84 16.95
C THR A 683 35.97 33.84 15.81
N ALA A 684 36.16 35.11 16.15
CA ALA A 684 36.73 36.10 15.22
C ALA A 684 38.22 35.79 14.97
N SER A 685 38.51 34.73 14.19
CA SER A 685 39.80 34.40 13.51
C SER A 685 40.12 32.89 13.42
N ALA A 686 39.14 31.99 13.32
CA ALA A 686 39.45 30.63 12.89
C ALA A 686 39.49 30.56 11.35
N PRO A 687 40.65 30.30 10.70
CA PRO A 687 40.65 29.89 9.30
C PRO A 687 39.85 28.59 9.21
N SER A 688 38.98 28.48 8.21
CA SER A 688 38.26 27.25 7.89
C SER A 688 39.26 26.09 7.85
N ALA A 689 39.29 25.28 8.90
CA ALA A 689 40.01 24.03 8.87
C ALA A 689 39.37 23.22 7.74
N GLU A 690 40.13 22.86 6.71
CA GLU A 690 39.69 21.85 5.76
C GLU A 690 39.46 20.57 6.55
N PRO A 691 38.21 20.12 6.74
CA PRO A 691 37.98 18.98 7.58
C PRO A 691 38.22 17.75 6.71
N HIS A 692 39.15 16.89 7.12
CA HIS A 692 39.19 15.52 6.63
C HIS A 692 37.94 14.81 7.14
N PHE A 693 36.91 14.81 6.32
CA PHE A 693 35.66 14.12 6.60
C PHE A 693 35.68 12.71 6.02
N THR A 694 34.94 11.82 6.65
CA THR A 694 34.06 10.98 5.86
C THR A 694 32.94 11.89 5.35
N ASP A 695 33.06 12.36 4.12
CA ASP A 695 32.40 13.54 3.54
C ASP A 695 30.90 13.32 3.30
N THR A 696 30.14 12.68 4.18
CA THR A 696 28.68 12.78 4.06
C THR A 696 28.34 14.27 4.17
N VAL A 697 27.52 14.80 3.25
CA VAL A 697 27.11 16.22 3.26
C VAL A 697 26.37 16.53 4.58
N TRP A 698 27.12 16.80 5.64
CA TRP A 698 26.70 17.16 6.99
C TRP A 698 27.23 18.57 7.30
N ALA A 699 27.08 19.49 6.35
CA ALA A 699 27.52 20.86 6.51
C ALA A 699 26.43 21.79 5.97
N ASN A 700 25.74 22.49 6.88
CA ASN A 700 24.97 23.67 6.51
C ASN A 700 25.96 24.84 6.36
N PRO A 701 26.19 25.39 5.16
CA PRO A 701 27.10 26.51 4.97
C PRO A 701 26.68 27.77 5.73
N GLU A 702 25.40 27.89 6.08
CA GLU A 702 24.85 29.03 6.83
C GLU A 702 25.07 28.91 8.34
N ARG A 703 25.50 27.74 8.85
CA ARG A 703 25.74 27.50 10.29
C ARG A 703 27.00 26.63 10.50
N PRO A 704 28.20 27.23 10.59
CA PRO A 704 29.42 26.49 10.87
C PRO A 704 29.35 25.93 12.30
N LEU A 705 29.25 24.60 12.43
CA LEU A 705 29.31 23.89 13.71
C LEU A 705 30.71 23.35 13.95
N GLU A 706 31.21 23.50 15.16
CA GLU A 706 32.52 23.01 15.56
C GLU A 706 32.40 21.60 16.17
N PRO A 707 33.12 20.60 15.64
CA PRO A 707 33.02 19.22 16.12
C PRO A 707 33.94 18.97 17.31
N VAL A 708 33.43 18.22 18.29
CA VAL A 708 34.21 17.64 19.38
C VAL A 708 34.18 16.12 19.22
N THR A 709 35.35 15.48 19.23
CA THR A 709 35.48 14.03 19.10
C THR A 709 36.00 13.43 20.39
N THR A 710 35.30 12.43 20.89
CA THR A 710 35.56 11.79 22.17
C THR A 710 35.65 10.27 22.03
N ARG A 711 36.53 9.68 22.82
CA ARG A 711 36.60 8.24 23.03
C ARG A 711 35.95 7.92 24.37
N HIS A 712 34.79 7.29 24.31
CA HIS A 712 34.10 6.74 25.46
C HIS A 712 34.58 5.31 25.71
N THR A 713 34.83 4.93 26.95
CA THR A 713 35.22 3.59 27.38
C THR A 713 34.31 3.20 28.52
N ILE A 714 33.51 2.15 28.33
CA ILE A 714 32.57 1.62 29.31
C ILE A 714 33.15 0.30 29.79
N LYS A 715 33.58 0.24 31.04
CA LYS A 715 34.27 -0.90 31.64
C LYS A 715 33.53 -1.42 32.86
N ARG A 716 33.76 -2.68 33.18
CA ARG A 716 33.33 -3.27 34.45
C ARG A 716 34.00 -2.57 35.64
N TYR A 717 33.22 -2.33 36.70
CA TYR A 717 33.70 -1.87 38.00
C TYR A 717 33.37 -2.89 39.08
N SER A 718 34.36 -3.23 39.91
CA SER A 718 34.17 -4.05 41.10
C SER A 718 35.17 -3.66 42.19
N GLU A 719 34.67 -3.08 43.27
CA GLU A 719 35.49 -2.69 44.42
C GLU A 719 34.61 -2.60 45.68
N ALA A 720 35.15 -2.98 46.84
CA ALA A 720 34.52 -2.80 48.16
C ALA A 720 33.07 -3.34 48.30
N GLY A 721 32.76 -4.47 47.66
CA GLY A 721 31.42 -5.09 47.73
C GLY A 721 30.37 -4.45 46.81
N MET A 722 30.77 -3.50 45.96
CA MET A 722 29.93 -2.95 44.90
C MET A 722 30.33 -3.51 43.54
N SER A 723 29.34 -3.72 42.68
CA SER A 723 29.47 -4.14 41.28
C SER A 723 28.86 -3.07 40.37
N GLY A 724 29.31 -2.95 39.12
CA GLY A 724 28.80 -1.89 38.26
C GLY A 724 29.62 -1.65 37.00
N TRP A 725 29.51 -0.45 36.45
CA TRP A 725 30.26 0.00 35.28
C TRP A 725 30.83 1.40 35.47
N GLU A 726 31.95 1.64 34.80
CA GLU A 726 32.63 2.93 34.70
C GLU A 726 32.59 3.40 33.25
N HIS A 727 32.07 4.60 33.02
CA HIS A 727 32.11 5.28 31.73
C HIS A 727 33.13 6.41 31.79
N SER A 728 34.28 6.14 31.17
CA SER A 728 35.37 7.09 30.99
C SER A 728 35.27 7.74 29.61
N VAL A 729 35.60 9.02 29.52
CA VAL A 729 35.55 9.82 28.29
C VAL A 729 36.88 10.53 28.11
N HIS A 730 37.53 10.31 26.98
CA HIS A 730 38.79 10.92 26.60
C HIS A 730 38.59 11.83 25.40
N VAL A 731 39.02 13.08 25.47
CA VAL A 731 38.81 14.05 24.38
C VAL A 731 39.91 13.90 23.35
N LEU A 732 39.56 13.46 22.15
CA LEU A 732 40.48 13.27 21.02
C LEU A 732 40.71 14.60 20.27
N ASN A 733 39.62 15.34 20.03
CA ASN A 733 39.65 16.62 19.33
C ASN A 733 38.61 17.57 19.94
N ALA A 734 38.95 18.84 20.10
CA ALA A 734 38.05 19.89 20.57
C ALA A 734 38.54 21.28 20.11
N PRO A 735 37.64 22.27 20.01
CA PRO A 735 38.02 23.65 19.70
C PRO A 735 39.05 24.23 20.68
N PRO A 736 39.94 25.14 20.24
CA PRO A 736 40.94 25.75 21.10
C PRO A 736 40.31 26.40 22.35
N GLY A 737 40.78 26.00 23.54
CA GLY A 737 40.27 26.53 24.81
C GLY A 737 38.92 25.97 25.28
N ALA A 738 38.25 25.11 24.49
CA ALA A 738 37.03 24.43 24.90
C ALA A 738 37.34 23.26 25.86
N ARG A 739 36.46 23.07 26.84
CA ARG A 739 36.53 21.99 27.83
C ARG A 739 35.23 21.20 27.81
N LEU A 740 35.31 19.87 27.69
CA LEU A 740 34.12 19.04 27.75
C LEU A 740 33.54 19.04 29.17
N LEU A 741 32.23 19.04 29.29
CA LEU A 741 31.50 18.91 30.53
C LEU A 741 30.45 17.81 30.37
N LEU A 742 30.61 16.74 31.13
CA LEU A 742 29.61 15.68 31.28
C LEU A 742 28.68 16.12 32.42
N ASP A 743 27.39 16.24 32.13
CA ASP A 743 26.41 17.02 32.90
C ASP A 743 26.35 16.73 34.42
N ARG A 744 26.05 17.80 35.16
CA ARG A 744 26.13 18.04 36.61
C ARG A 744 24.81 17.78 37.37
N THR A 745 23.71 17.39 36.73
CA THR A 745 22.43 17.13 37.44
C THR A 745 22.18 15.64 37.70
N PHE A 746 22.66 15.15 38.84
CA PHE A 746 22.18 13.91 39.47
C PHE A 746 20.93 14.26 40.28
N ASN A 747 19.73 14.13 39.70
CA ASN A 747 18.52 14.28 40.51
C ASN A 747 18.46 13.10 41.48
N THR A 748 18.68 13.42 42.75
CA THR A 748 18.60 12.57 43.94
C THR A 748 17.20 11.97 44.07
N GLU A 749 16.96 10.86 43.37
CA GLU A 749 16.18 9.68 43.81
C GLU A 749 16.74 8.45 43.06
N ALA A 750 18.07 8.30 42.98
CA ALA A 750 18.64 6.98 42.69
C ALA A 750 18.16 6.06 43.82
N SER A 751 17.55 4.93 43.48
CA SER A 751 17.09 3.97 44.49
C SER A 751 18.22 3.64 45.46
N ASP A 752 17.91 3.28 46.72
CA ASP A 752 18.92 2.89 47.73
C ASP A 752 19.90 1.79 47.25
N ALA A 753 19.62 1.17 46.10
CA ALA A 753 20.44 0.15 45.43
C ALA A 753 21.46 0.68 44.39
N VAL A 754 21.55 1.96 44.05
CA VAL A 754 22.55 2.47 43.06
C VAL A 754 23.33 3.65 43.61
N GLN A 755 24.64 3.49 43.70
CA GLN A 755 25.58 4.57 44.00
C GLN A 755 26.24 5.05 42.71
N VAL A 756 26.10 6.34 42.42
CA VAL A 756 26.82 6.99 41.31
C VAL A 756 28.00 7.77 41.92
N SER A 757 29.22 7.47 41.48
CA SER A 757 30.43 8.15 41.94
C SER A 757 31.27 8.62 40.75
N SER A 758 31.61 9.90 40.68
CA SER A 758 32.51 10.41 39.63
C SER A 758 33.96 10.24 40.06
N LEU A 759 34.77 9.55 39.26
CA LEU A 759 36.22 9.68 39.36
C LEU A 759 36.62 11.00 38.70
N GLY A 760 36.89 12.01 39.53
CA GLY A 760 37.39 13.31 39.07
C GLY A 760 36.42 14.06 38.16
N GLN A 761 35.68 15.01 38.73
CA GLN A 761 35.07 16.10 37.96
C GLN A 761 36.14 17.06 37.41
N GLN A 762 37.12 16.56 36.65
CA GLN A 762 38.07 17.43 35.97
C GLN A 762 37.51 17.78 34.60
N LYS A 763 37.58 19.06 34.25
CA LYS A 763 37.16 19.63 32.96
C LYS A 763 38.11 19.09 31.88
N PRO A 764 37.76 18.05 31.09
CA PRO A 764 38.70 17.46 30.16
C PRO A 764 38.92 18.42 29.00
N ALA A 765 40.16 18.89 28.85
CA ALA A 765 40.65 19.52 27.62
C ALA A 765 41.14 18.44 26.63
N GLN A 766 41.50 18.83 25.41
CA GLN A 766 42.09 17.91 24.42
C GLN A 766 43.23 17.06 25.04
N GLY A 767 43.15 15.73 24.89
CA GLY A 767 44.11 14.78 25.46
C GLY A 767 43.88 14.40 26.93
N GLN A 768 42.86 14.94 27.61
CA GLN A 768 42.50 14.57 29.00
C GLN A 768 41.35 13.57 29.06
N THR A 769 41.24 12.85 30.18
CA THR A 769 40.22 11.83 30.46
C THR A 769 39.41 12.22 31.71
N GLY A 770 38.08 12.05 31.69
CA GLY A 770 37.21 12.11 32.86
C GLY A 770 36.29 10.88 32.94
N GLY A 771 35.67 10.57 34.09
CA GLY A 771 34.84 9.35 34.20
C GLY A 771 33.72 9.37 35.22
N ILE A 772 32.67 8.58 34.96
CA ILE A 772 31.49 8.39 35.82
C ILE A 772 31.36 6.91 36.14
N ARG A 773 31.27 6.55 37.42
CA ARG A 773 31.00 5.18 37.88
C ARG A 773 29.57 5.04 38.35
N PHE A 774 28.99 3.92 37.99
CA PHE A 774 27.64 3.51 38.29
C PHE A 774 27.73 2.17 39.00
N THR A 775 27.46 2.14 40.30
CA THR A 775 27.68 0.96 41.15
C THR A 775 26.41 0.56 41.90
N THR A 776 26.28 -0.71 42.24
CA THR A 776 25.15 -1.29 43.01
C THR A 776 25.71 -2.28 44.03
N PRO A 777 25.07 -2.45 45.21
CA PRO A 777 25.45 -3.49 46.17
C PRO A 777 24.83 -4.86 45.84
N LEU A 778 24.05 -4.98 44.76
CA LEU A 778 23.40 -6.24 44.38
C LEU A 778 24.44 -7.28 43.92
N PRO A 779 24.40 -8.52 44.43
CA PRO A 779 25.31 -9.58 44.05
C PRO A 779 25.05 -10.07 42.61
N LEU A 780 26.09 -10.63 41.98
CA LEU A 780 26.03 -11.20 40.63
C LEU A 780 25.05 -12.39 40.61
N VAL A 781 23.98 -12.30 39.82
CA VAL A 781 23.04 -13.41 39.63
C VAL A 781 23.51 -14.26 38.45
N THR A 782 24.22 -15.35 38.75
CA THR A 782 24.50 -16.41 37.77
C THR A 782 23.27 -17.31 37.65
N GLY A 783 22.27 -16.88 36.90
CA GLY A 783 21.12 -17.72 36.55
C GLY A 783 21.53 -18.84 35.58
N GLN A 784 20.86 -19.99 35.65
CA GLN A 784 21.00 -21.04 34.64
C GLN A 784 20.63 -20.48 33.27
N LEU A 785 21.57 -20.57 32.33
CA LEU A 785 21.32 -20.28 30.92
C LEU A 785 20.11 -21.11 30.46
N PRO A 786 19.06 -20.52 29.86
CA PRO A 786 18.09 -21.33 29.14
C PRO A 786 18.88 -22.15 28.10
N PRO A 787 18.58 -23.45 27.95
CA PRO A 787 19.34 -24.31 27.04
C PRO A 787 19.34 -23.66 25.66
N GLU A 788 20.54 -23.44 25.12
CA GLU A 788 20.71 -23.10 23.72
C GLU A 788 19.97 -24.18 22.93
N LYS A 789 18.92 -23.79 22.19
CA LYS A 789 18.21 -24.77 21.38
C LYS A 789 19.24 -25.33 20.39
N PRO A 790 19.43 -26.65 20.33
CA PRO A 790 20.37 -27.21 19.38
C PRO A 790 19.98 -26.72 17.99
N PRO A 791 20.95 -26.29 17.18
CA PRO A 791 20.67 -25.92 15.81
C PRO A 791 20.07 -27.15 15.12
N LEU A 792 18.87 -27.00 14.57
CA LEU A 792 18.33 -28.01 13.65
C LEU A 792 19.19 -27.95 12.39
N LYS A 793 20.18 -28.84 12.30
CA LYS A 793 20.89 -29.07 11.05
C LYS A 793 19.84 -29.54 10.03
N SER A 794 19.74 -28.81 8.93
CA SER A 794 18.88 -29.26 7.82
C SER A 794 19.67 -30.27 6.99
N ASP A 795 19.02 -31.38 6.63
CA ASP A 795 19.59 -32.27 5.62
C ASP A 795 19.60 -31.55 4.27
N PRO A 796 20.62 -31.78 3.42
CA PRO A 796 20.63 -31.21 2.10
C PRO A 796 19.45 -31.72 1.28
N GLU A 797 18.64 -30.81 0.78
CA GLU A 797 17.47 -31.10 -0.08
C GLU A 797 17.78 -30.70 -1.53
N SER A 798 17.34 -31.52 -2.49
CA SER A 798 17.50 -31.19 -3.91
C SER A 798 16.37 -30.29 -4.39
N ILE A 799 16.71 -29.17 -5.03
CA ILE A 799 15.77 -28.24 -5.68
C ILE A 799 15.72 -28.53 -7.17
N THR A 800 14.54 -28.90 -7.67
CA THR A 800 14.34 -29.35 -9.06
C THR A 800 13.39 -28.46 -9.86
N THR A 801 12.93 -27.35 -9.26
CA THR A 801 11.97 -26.44 -9.90
C THR A 801 12.57 -25.47 -10.92
N THR A 802 13.88 -25.52 -11.15
CA THR A 802 14.58 -24.65 -12.12
C THR A 802 15.07 -25.47 -13.31
N PRO A 803 14.29 -25.58 -14.40
CA PRO A 803 14.65 -26.45 -15.53
C PRO A 803 16.05 -26.16 -16.10
N GLY A 804 16.84 -27.22 -16.28
CA GLY A 804 18.22 -27.13 -16.77
C GLY A 804 19.28 -26.88 -15.70
N LEU A 805 18.87 -26.63 -14.45
CA LEU A 805 19.75 -26.53 -13.28
C LEU A 805 19.34 -27.57 -12.22
N ILE A 806 20.31 -28.05 -11.46
CA ILE A 806 20.08 -28.82 -10.23
C ILE A 806 20.44 -27.93 -9.07
N GLY A 807 19.51 -27.80 -8.12
CA GLY A 807 19.77 -27.09 -6.88
C GLY A 807 20.05 -28.02 -5.71
N THR A 808 20.89 -27.54 -4.80
CA THR A 808 21.17 -28.16 -3.51
C THR A 808 20.97 -27.12 -2.43
N ARG A 809 20.03 -27.36 -1.51
CA ARG A 809 19.91 -26.57 -0.28
C ARG A 809 21.08 -26.93 0.62
N LEU A 810 21.87 -25.93 0.98
CA LEU A 810 23.04 -26.11 1.83
C LEU A 810 22.61 -26.52 3.25
N PRO A 811 23.39 -27.35 3.96
CA PRO A 811 23.05 -27.90 5.27
C PRO A 811 23.23 -26.88 6.41
N ILE A 812 22.66 -25.69 6.26
CA ILE A 812 22.67 -24.64 7.28
C ILE A 812 21.46 -24.78 8.20
N GLU A 813 21.54 -24.23 9.41
CA GLU A 813 20.43 -24.31 10.35
C GLU A 813 19.18 -23.60 9.80
N ALA A 814 18.04 -24.28 9.81
CA ALA A 814 16.79 -23.74 9.27
C ALA A 814 16.32 -22.46 9.96
N SER A 815 16.77 -22.17 11.19
CA SER A 815 16.43 -20.93 11.90
C SER A 815 17.18 -19.70 11.35
N ILE A 816 18.21 -19.89 10.53
CA ILE A 816 18.98 -18.82 9.92
C ILE A 816 18.23 -18.32 8.68
N MET A 817 17.93 -17.03 8.66
CA MET A 817 17.16 -16.37 7.59
C MET A 817 18.09 -15.50 6.73
N PRO A 818 18.77 -16.05 5.70
CA PRO A 818 19.77 -15.32 4.92
C PRO A 818 19.16 -14.13 4.16
N THR A 819 19.84 -12.98 4.19
CA THR A 819 19.35 -11.71 3.62
C THR A 819 20.30 -11.05 2.61
N ALA A 820 21.60 -11.38 2.65
CA ALA A 820 22.60 -10.98 1.66
C ALA A 820 23.80 -11.95 1.71
N MET A 821 24.56 -12.07 0.62
CA MET A 821 25.68 -13.01 0.48
C MET A 821 26.85 -12.37 -0.28
N ALA A 822 28.07 -12.68 0.10
CA ALA A 822 29.32 -12.31 -0.57
C ALA A 822 30.39 -13.42 -0.37
N TRP A 823 31.57 -13.23 -0.95
CA TRP A 823 32.70 -14.15 -0.79
C TRP A 823 33.90 -13.41 -0.21
N LEU A 824 34.54 -14.04 0.78
CA LEU A 824 35.84 -13.60 1.27
C LEU A 824 36.90 -13.79 0.17
N PRO A 825 38.04 -13.07 0.22
CA PRO A 825 39.12 -13.22 -0.76
C PRO A 825 39.67 -14.66 -0.88
N ASP A 826 39.51 -15.47 0.16
CA ASP A 826 39.91 -16.88 0.19
C ASP A 826 38.85 -17.86 -0.39
N GLY A 827 37.72 -17.34 -0.88
CA GLY A 827 36.65 -18.12 -1.49
C GLY A 827 35.58 -18.65 -0.53
N ARG A 828 35.69 -18.39 0.77
CA ARG A 828 34.63 -18.77 1.72
C ARG A 828 33.38 -17.90 1.57
N LEU A 829 32.21 -18.51 1.75
CA LEU A 829 30.92 -17.82 1.68
C LEU A 829 30.69 -17.04 2.99
N VAL A 830 30.33 -15.77 2.88
CA VAL A 830 29.93 -14.92 4.00
C VAL A 830 28.55 -14.34 3.75
N PHE A 831 27.68 -14.36 4.76
CA PHE A 831 26.28 -13.96 4.56
C PHE A 831 25.64 -13.37 5.81
N THR A 832 24.70 -12.44 5.60
CA THR A 832 23.91 -11.83 6.67
C THR A 832 22.61 -12.61 6.88
N SER A 833 22.00 -12.42 8.04
CA SER A 833 20.67 -12.93 8.34
C SER A 833 19.72 -11.85 8.87
N LEU A 834 18.42 -12.00 8.63
CA LEU A 834 17.38 -11.07 9.08
C LEU A 834 17.39 -10.84 10.60
N LYS A 835 17.90 -11.82 11.37
CA LYS A 835 18.02 -11.76 12.84
C LYS A 835 19.21 -10.94 13.33
N GLY A 836 20.02 -10.40 12.43
CA GLY A 836 21.12 -9.51 12.79
C GLY A 836 22.51 -10.13 12.86
N ASN A 837 22.66 -11.35 12.36
CA ASN A 837 23.93 -12.09 12.42
C ASN A 837 24.65 -12.11 11.08
N VAL A 838 25.98 -12.14 11.12
CA VAL A 838 26.87 -12.39 9.98
C VAL A 838 27.58 -13.72 10.21
N TRP A 839 27.51 -14.60 9.21
CA TRP A 839 28.04 -15.95 9.26
C TRP A 839 29.08 -16.17 8.17
N ILE A 840 30.14 -16.91 8.50
CA ILE A 840 31.11 -17.42 7.53
C ILE A 840 30.90 -18.94 7.43
N ALA A 841 30.62 -19.42 6.22
CA ALA A 841 30.49 -20.83 5.89
C ALA A 841 31.78 -21.33 5.24
N SER A 842 32.32 -22.43 5.77
CA SER A 842 33.51 -23.10 5.24
C SER A 842 33.16 -24.53 4.86
N ASP A 843 33.78 -25.00 3.80
CA ASP A 843 33.79 -26.40 3.35
C ASP A 843 35.23 -26.90 3.59
N THR A 844 35.41 -27.79 4.57
CA THR A 844 36.74 -28.29 4.99
C THR A 844 37.13 -29.62 4.36
N ASP A 845 36.18 -30.34 3.74
CA ASP A 845 36.43 -31.62 3.07
C ASP A 845 36.32 -31.57 1.53
N ASN A 846 36.00 -30.39 0.98
CA ASN A 846 35.84 -30.10 -0.45
C ASN A 846 34.73 -30.91 -1.12
N ASP A 847 33.69 -31.34 -0.38
CA ASP A 847 32.50 -31.97 -0.95
C ASP A 847 31.52 -30.95 -1.58
N GLN A 848 31.92 -29.67 -1.55
CA GLN A 848 31.19 -28.51 -2.01
C GLN A 848 29.96 -28.17 -1.14
N LEU A 849 29.83 -28.74 0.05
CA LEU A 849 28.84 -28.39 1.05
C LEU A 849 29.55 -27.78 2.26
N PRO A 850 29.04 -26.68 2.83
CA PRO A 850 29.63 -26.17 4.05
C PRO A 850 29.40 -27.14 5.20
N ASP A 851 30.48 -27.58 5.83
CA ASP A 851 30.50 -28.44 7.01
C ASP A 851 30.77 -27.66 8.31
N SER A 852 31.21 -26.40 8.19
CA SER A 852 31.45 -25.47 9.30
C SER A 852 30.77 -24.11 9.11
N LEU A 853 30.14 -23.60 10.18
CA LEU A 853 29.54 -22.26 10.25
C LEU A 853 30.11 -21.51 11.46
N LYS A 854 30.74 -20.36 11.21
CA LYS A 854 31.28 -19.47 12.25
C LYS A 854 30.46 -18.18 12.33
N LEU A 855 30.03 -17.82 13.54
CA LEU A 855 29.36 -16.55 13.81
C LEU A 855 30.42 -15.43 13.89
N PHE A 856 30.47 -14.58 12.86
CA PHE A 856 31.44 -13.48 12.77
C PHE A 856 30.96 -12.22 13.50
N GLU A 857 29.67 -11.91 13.40
CA GLU A 857 29.05 -10.74 14.05
C GLU A 857 27.60 -11.06 14.44
N SER A 858 27.08 -10.40 15.48
CA SER A 858 25.69 -10.54 15.93
C SER A 858 25.10 -9.20 16.38
N GLY A 859 23.78 -9.10 16.38
CA GLY A 859 23.07 -7.96 16.97
C GLY A 859 22.90 -6.75 16.06
N LEU A 860 23.05 -6.88 14.74
CA LEU A 860 22.76 -5.80 13.78
C LEU A 860 21.25 -5.72 13.45
N SER A 861 20.70 -4.52 13.27
CA SER A 861 19.30 -4.36 12.83
C SER A 861 19.06 -4.79 11.38
N ALA A 862 18.43 -5.97 11.17
CA ALA A 862 17.98 -6.50 9.88
C ALA A 862 18.94 -6.20 8.69
N PRO A 863 20.16 -6.74 8.70
CA PRO A 863 21.17 -6.46 7.67
C PRO A 863 20.72 -7.01 6.31
N PHE A 864 20.62 -6.15 5.30
CA PHE A 864 20.16 -6.49 3.93
C PHE A 864 21.19 -6.16 2.85
N GLY A 865 22.46 -6.02 3.23
CA GLY A 865 23.55 -5.90 2.28
C GLY A 865 24.89 -6.29 2.89
N ILE A 866 25.76 -6.86 2.06
CA ILE A 866 27.08 -7.32 2.46
C ILE A 866 28.08 -7.20 1.30
N LEU A 867 29.30 -6.78 1.61
CA LEU A 867 30.47 -6.89 0.76
C LEU A 867 31.63 -7.43 1.60
N ALA A 868 32.58 -8.10 0.95
CA ALA A 868 33.82 -8.54 1.57
C ALA A 868 35.00 -8.15 0.68
N ASP A 869 36.09 -7.75 1.32
CA ASP A 869 37.36 -7.38 0.69
C ASP A 869 38.53 -7.74 1.62
N GLU A 870 39.75 -7.44 1.20
CA GLU A 870 40.98 -7.65 1.98
C GLU A 870 41.04 -6.87 3.30
N HIS A 871 40.16 -5.89 3.50
CA HIS A 871 40.10 -5.08 4.71
C HIS A 871 38.97 -5.51 5.67
N GLY A 872 38.22 -6.56 5.36
CA GLY A 872 37.16 -7.12 6.20
C GLY A 872 35.81 -7.17 5.50
N ILE A 873 34.73 -7.10 6.29
CA ILE A 873 33.35 -7.25 5.80
C ILE A 873 32.60 -5.93 6.00
N ILE A 874 31.98 -5.40 4.96
CA ILE A 874 31.06 -4.25 5.06
C ILE A 874 29.63 -4.77 5.09
N VAL A 875 28.84 -4.32 6.05
CA VAL A 875 27.42 -4.68 6.18
C VAL A 875 26.55 -3.44 6.09
N ALA A 876 25.53 -3.51 5.24
CA ALA A 876 24.42 -2.56 5.23
C ALA A 876 23.33 -3.07 6.17
N HIS A 877 23.10 -2.32 7.25
CA HIS A 877 21.98 -2.55 8.16
C HIS A 877 21.18 -1.25 8.31
N LYS A 878 20.02 -1.30 8.95
CA LYS A 878 19.05 -0.18 8.87
C LYS A 878 19.66 1.22 9.17
N PRO A 879 20.47 1.42 10.22
CA PRO A 879 20.94 2.75 10.59
C PRO A 879 22.17 3.27 9.81
N GLU A 880 23.03 2.39 9.30
CA GLU A 880 24.37 2.74 8.77
C GLU A 880 25.01 1.61 7.93
N LEU A 881 26.09 1.96 7.22
CA LEU A 881 27.07 1.02 6.68
C LEU A 881 28.18 0.84 7.71
N ILE A 882 28.50 -0.40 8.06
CA ILE A 882 29.52 -0.71 9.06
C ILE A 882 30.56 -1.68 8.51
N ARG A 883 31.84 -1.36 8.68
CA ARG A 883 32.96 -2.26 8.40
C ARG A 883 33.29 -3.04 9.67
N LEU A 884 33.34 -4.36 9.53
CA LEU A 884 33.61 -5.34 10.55
C LEU A 884 35.00 -5.93 10.31
N GLN A 885 35.85 -5.90 11.33
CA GLN A 885 37.21 -6.39 11.26
C GLN A 885 37.48 -7.27 12.47
N ASP A 886 38.21 -8.35 12.21
CA ASP A 886 38.82 -9.23 13.19
C ASP A 886 40.30 -8.87 13.23
N THR A 887 40.75 -8.30 14.35
CA THR A 887 42.11 -7.77 14.54
C THR A 887 42.97 -8.66 15.44
N ASP A 888 42.37 -9.71 16.04
CA ASP A 888 43.06 -10.70 16.87
C ASP A 888 43.01 -12.14 16.30
N ASP A 889 42.45 -12.31 15.09
CA ASP A 889 42.32 -13.55 14.33
C ASP A 889 41.49 -14.63 15.07
N ASP A 890 40.62 -14.24 16.00
CA ASP A 890 39.74 -15.17 16.71
C ASP A 890 38.52 -15.61 15.86
N GLY A 891 38.37 -15.02 14.66
CA GLY A 891 37.30 -15.13 13.67
C GLY A 891 35.95 -14.60 14.10
N ARG A 892 35.93 -13.66 15.04
CA ARG A 892 34.83 -12.75 15.32
C ARG A 892 35.31 -11.33 15.03
N ALA A 893 34.40 -10.46 14.64
CA ALA A 893 34.74 -9.05 14.63
C ALA A 893 35.00 -8.58 16.07
N ASP A 894 36.05 -7.78 16.29
CA ASP A 894 36.36 -7.06 17.53
C ASP A 894 36.36 -5.54 17.28
N GLN A 895 36.63 -5.10 16.05
CA GLN A 895 36.62 -3.70 15.63
C GLN A 895 35.51 -3.40 14.60
N ARG A 896 34.75 -2.32 14.84
CA ARG A 896 33.70 -1.83 13.93
C ARG A 896 33.88 -0.37 13.62
N THR A 897 33.81 -0.03 12.34
CA THR A 897 33.95 1.35 11.85
C THR A 897 32.74 1.71 11.01
N VAL A 898 32.09 2.83 11.33
CA VAL A 898 30.96 3.35 10.53
C VAL A 898 31.53 3.95 9.25
N VAL A 899 31.13 3.40 8.11
CA VAL A 899 31.56 3.84 6.78
C VAL A 899 30.69 5.00 6.29
N ALA A 900 29.38 4.89 6.49
CA ALA A 900 28.43 5.94 6.15
C ALA A 900 27.16 5.80 6.99
N SER A 901 26.54 6.93 7.33
CA SER A 901 25.27 6.99 8.04
C SER A 901 24.49 8.25 7.62
N GLY A 902 23.33 8.51 8.23
CA GLY A 902 22.70 9.84 8.16
C GLY A 902 21.37 9.94 7.45
N TRP A 903 20.90 8.83 6.88
CA TRP A 903 19.62 8.78 6.19
C TRP A 903 18.38 8.62 7.11
N GLY A 904 18.55 8.71 8.44
CA GLY A 904 17.45 8.51 9.40
C GLY A 904 16.93 7.07 9.52
N PHE A 905 16.42 6.68 10.69
CA PHE A 905 15.96 5.32 10.97
C PHE A 905 14.97 5.30 12.15
N ASN A 906 13.91 4.47 12.10
CA ASN A 906 12.98 4.27 13.22
C ASN A 906 12.56 2.79 13.42
N ASP A 907 11.59 2.54 14.30
CA ASP A 907 11.12 1.20 14.66
C ASP A 907 10.22 0.51 13.62
N ASN A 908 10.03 1.11 12.43
CA ASN A 908 9.20 0.51 11.39
C ASN A 908 9.82 -0.77 10.82
N TYR A 909 8.97 -1.76 10.54
CA TYR A 909 9.39 -2.99 9.90
C TYR A 909 10.06 -2.74 8.54
N HIS A 910 9.49 -1.86 7.71
CA HIS A 910 9.93 -1.62 6.32
C HIS A 910 11.04 -0.55 6.19
N ASP A 911 11.64 -0.11 7.30
CA ASP A 911 12.78 0.83 7.32
C ASP A 911 14.10 0.13 6.91
N TRP A 912 14.06 -0.70 5.87
CA TRP A 912 15.22 -1.44 5.39
C TRP A 912 16.23 -0.54 4.67
N SER A 913 17.49 -0.92 4.80
CA SER A 913 18.62 -0.43 3.99
C SER A 913 19.15 -1.63 3.20
N SER A 914 18.77 -1.71 1.94
CA SER A 914 19.02 -2.86 1.05
C SER A 914 20.19 -2.58 0.12
N GLY A 915 20.99 -3.61 -0.16
CA GLY A 915 22.22 -3.48 -0.93
C GLY A 915 23.06 -4.76 -0.83
N LEU A 916 24.38 -4.70 -0.91
CA LEU A 916 25.25 -3.56 -1.21
C LEU A 916 25.98 -3.94 -2.50
N ILE A 917 26.00 -3.03 -3.47
CA ILE A 917 26.79 -3.22 -4.69
C ILE A 917 27.89 -2.17 -4.74
N LYS A 918 29.03 -2.53 -5.34
CA LYS A 918 30.20 -1.68 -5.50
C LYS A 918 30.55 -1.55 -6.97
N ASP A 919 30.82 -0.33 -7.44
CA ASP A 919 31.33 -0.11 -8.79
C ASP A 919 32.86 -0.21 -8.86
N PRO A 920 33.47 -0.19 -10.07
CA PRO A 920 34.93 -0.22 -10.22
C PRO A 920 35.67 0.97 -9.57
N ASP A 921 34.99 2.11 -9.38
CA ASP A 921 35.57 3.31 -8.76
C ASP A 921 35.50 3.25 -7.21
N GLY A 922 34.92 2.18 -6.66
CA GLY A 922 34.76 1.97 -5.22
C GLY A 922 33.53 2.66 -4.62
N ASN A 923 32.65 3.27 -5.43
CA ASN A 923 31.37 3.77 -4.95
C ASN A 923 30.46 2.58 -4.59
N MET A 924 29.75 2.73 -3.48
CA MET A 924 28.78 1.76 -3.00
C MET A 924 27.35 2.30 -3.14
N TYR A 925 26.39 1.43 -3.40
CA TYR A 925 25.00 1.83 -3.64
C TYR A 925 24.03 1.03 -2.77
N LEU A 926 23.05 1.74 -2.23
CA LEU A 926 22.02 1.16 -1.36
C LEU A 926 20.65 1.80 -1.56
N GLY A 927 19.61 0.98 -1.43
CA GLY A 927 18.22 1.38 -1.46
C GLY A 927 17.68 1.59 -0.05
N LEU A 928 16.82 2.60 0.11
CA LEU A 928 16.17 2.97 1.34
C LEU A 928 14.65 2.79 1.21
N GLY A 929 14.04 2.01 2.10
CA GLY A 929 12.58 1.84 2.12
C GLY A 929 11.82 3.15 2.31
N SER A 930 10.62 3.26 1.74
CA SER A 930 9.77 4.46 1.87
C SER A 930 9.03 4.54 3.21
N ASP A 931 8.59 5.75 3.54
CA ASP A 931 7.87 6.07 4.76
C ASP A 931 6.39 6.41 4.54
N TYR A 932 5.85 6.17 3.32
CA TYR A 932 4.49 6.59 2.93
C TYR A 932 3.38 6.14 3.90
N SER A 933 3.60 5.03 4.61
CA SER A 933 2.66 4.45 5.58
C SER A 933 2.83 4.98 7.02
N GLN A 934 3.86 5.79 7.28
CA GLN A 934 4.35 6.19 8.61
C GLN A 934 3.90 7.61 9.01
N LYS A 935 2.61 7.78 9.27
CA LYS A 935 1.99 9.11 9.47
C LYS A 935 2.56 9.95 10.62
N THR A 936 3.14 9.31 11.63
CA THR A 936 3.66 9.98 12.82
C THR A 936 5.17 10.11 12.80
N ARG A 937 5.82 9.77 11.67
CA ARG A 937 7.28 9.92 11.54
C ARG A 937 7.64 11.41 11.60
N PRO A 938 8.59 11.82 12.46
CA PRO A 938 9.15 13.17 12.44
C PRO A 938 9.93 13.46 11.16
N ALA A 939 9.89 14.70 10.67
CA ALA A 939 10.57 15.10 9.44
C ALA A 939 12.09 14.88 9.47
N ASN A 940 12.73 15.09 10.63
CA ASN A 940 14.17 14.88 10.84
C ASN A 940 14.59 13.40 10.80
N GLN A 941 13.64 12.45 10.73
CA GLN A 941 13.93 11.02 10.59
C GLN A 941 13.67 10.49 9.17
N ASP A 942 13.24 11.33 8.23
CA ASP A 942 12.72 10.94 6.91
C ASP A 942 13.71 11.18 5.74
N ARG A 943 15.00 11.35 6.05
CA ARG A 943 15.99 11.70 5.02
C ARG A 943 16.12 10.60 3.96
N TRP A 944 15.95 10.99 2.70
CA TRP A 944 16.09 10.13 1.51
C TRP A 944 15.27 8.82 1.52
N ARG A 945 14.20 8.73 2.32
CA ARG A 945 13.33 7.54 2.31
C ARG A 945 12.73 7.33 0.92
N GLY A 946 12.60 6.07 0.51
CA GLY A 946 12.16 5.74 -0.84
C GLY A 946 13.18 6.20 -1.89
N GLY A 947 14.47 6.04 -1.63
CA GLY A 947 15.53 6.50 -2.52
C GLY A 947 16.65 5.49 -2.69
N VAL A 948 17.43 5.63 -3.75
CA VAL A 948 18.71 4.95 -3.95
C VAL A 948 19.81 5.98 -3.74
N ILE A 949 20.74 5.67 -2.84
CA ILE A 949 21.84 6.57 -2.49
C ILE A 949 23.19 5.93 -2.87
N LYS A 950 24.13 6.79 -3.24
CA LYS A 950 25.53 6.46 -3.48
C LYS A 950 26.36 6.84 -2.25
N VAL A 951 27.31 6.00 -1.86
CA VAL A 951 28.35 6.26 -0.87
C VAL A 951 29.68 6.14 -1.58
N ASP A 952 30.42 7.24 -1.73
CA ASP A 952 31.74 7.16 -2.36
C ASP A 952 32.81 6.61 -1.38
N PRO A 953 34.06 6.37 -1.83
CA PRO A 953 35.12 5.88 -0.95
C PRO A 953 35.46 6.80 0.23
N SER A 954 35.15 8.10 0.15
CA SER A 954 35.26 9.02 1.28
C SER A 954 34.11 8.87 2.27
N GLY A 955 33.04 8.14 1.96
CA GLY A 955 31.85 8.05 2.81
C GLY A 955 30.80 9.13 2.52
N LEU A 956 30.96 9.92 1.45
CA LEU A 956 29.98 10.91 0.99
C LEU A 956 28.72 10.23 0.48
N VAL A 957 27.59 10.49 1.15
CA VAL A 957 26.28 10.02 0.71
C VAL A 957 25.63 11.03 -0.22
N THR A 958 25.26 10.59 -1.42
CA THR A 958 24.52 11.39 -2.41
C THR A 958 23.25 10.63 -2.84
N PRO A 959 22.04 11.23 -2.74
CA PRO A 959 20.84 10.62 -3.32
C PRO A 959 20.92 10.64 -4.86
N LEU A 960 20.58 9.53 -5.50
CA LEU A 960 20.55 9.41 -6.96
C LEU A 960 19.12 9.45 -7.49
N GLY A 961 18.32 8.45 -7.14
CA GLY A 961 16.93 8.31 -7.53
C GLY A 961 16.03 8.39 -6.31
N MET A 962 14.90 9.07 -6.44
CA MET A 962 13.97 9.33 -5.33
C MET A 962 12.56 8.84 -5.64
N SER A 963 11.69 8.89 -4.64
CA SER A 963 10.27 8.57 -4.78
C SER A 963 10.00 7.11 -5.21
N MET A 964 10.73 6.15 -4.64
CA MET A 964 10.53 4.71 -4.79
C MET A 964 9.74 4.16 -3.59
N ARG A 965 9.04 3.03 -3.73
CA ARG A 965 8.36 2.39 -2.60
C ARG A 965 9.31 1.56 -1.75
N TYR A 966 9.89 0.50 -2.31
CA TYR A 966 10.83 -0.39 -1.63
C TYR A 966 11.91 -0.88 -2.60
N PRO A 967 13.04 -0.15 -2.71
CA PRO A 967 14.19 -0.54 -3.55
C PRO A 967 15.01 -1.70 -2.93
N MET A 968 14.44 -2.90 -2.91
CA MET A 968 14.97 -4.06 -2.17
C MET A 968 16.19 -4.73 -2.82
N GLY A 969 16.28 -4.73 -4.15
CA GLY A 969 17.39 -5.34 -4.89
C GLY A 969 18.06 -4.33 -5.78
N LEU A 970 19.38 -4.32 -5.76
CA LEU A 970 20.21 -3.47 -6.61
C LEU A 970 21.16 -4.35 -7.41
N ALA A 971 21.34 -4.03 -8.69
CA ALA A 971 22.31 -4.67 -9.56
C ALA A 971 22.85 -3.69 -10.58
N MET A 972 24.08 -3.92 -11.02
CA MET A 972 24.69 -3.18 -12.12
C MET A 972 24.90 -4.13 -13.29
N ASP A 973 24.57 -3.68 -14.50
CA ASP A 973 24.89 -4.44 -15.70
C ASP A 973 26.37 -4.26 -16.10
N ARG A 974 26.80 -4.98 -17.14
CA ARG A 974 28.18 -4.89 -17.67
C ARG A 974 28.54 -3.52 -18.27
N HIS A 975 27.56 -2.65 -18.49
CA HIS A 975 27.74 -1.31 -19.04
C HIS A 975 27.79 -0.24 -17.95
N GLY A 976 27.68 -0.63 -16.66
CA GLY A 976 27.67 0.30 -15.54
C GLY A 976 26.29 0.90 -15.26
N ASN A 977 25.22 0.41 -15.90
CA ASN A 977 23.86 0.90 -15.63
C ASN A 977 23.35 0.32 -14.32
N LEU A 978 22.91 1.20 -13.42
CA LEU A 978 22.38 0.83 -12.11
C LEU A 978 20.88 0.54 -12.20
N PHE A 979 20.47 -0.63 -11.70
CA PHE A 979 19.08 -1.01 -11.59
C PHE A 979 18.68 -1.21 -10.14
N ALA A 980 17.44 -0.84 -9.81
CA ALA A 980 16.81 -1.24 -8.56
C ALA A 980 15.40 -1.78 -8.79
N THR A 981 15.02 -2.80 -8.03
CA THR A 981 13.63 -3.27 -8.00
C THR A 981 12.74 -2.24 -7.30
N ASP A 982 11.44 -2.26 -7.56
CA ASP A 982 10.47 -1.55 -6.74
C ASP A 982 9.17 -2.35 -6.64
N ASN A 983 8.68 -2.51 -5.41
CA ASN A 983 7.57 -3.40 -5.12
C ASN A 983 6.22 -2.73 -5.36
N GLN A 984 5.33 -3.39 -6.11
CA GLN A 984 3.97 -2.93 -6.38
C GLN A 984 3.20 -2.55 -5.11
N GLY A 985 2.45 -1.47 -5.18
CA GLY A 985 1.57 -0.97 -4.14
C GLY A 985 1.39 0.53 -4.29
N VAL A 986 0.30 1.08 -3.76
CA VAL A 986 -0.02 2.52 -3.84
C VAL A 986 0.26 3.08 -5.25
N GLN A 987 1.01 4.19 -5.40
CA GLN A 987 1.30 4.82 -6.69
C GLN A 987 2.06 3.93 -7.69
N ASN A 988 2.77 2.89 -7.24
CA ASN A 988 3.48 1.95 -8.11
C ASN A 988 2.54 0.84 -8.56
N THR A 989 2.13 0.92 -9.82
CA THR A 989 1.05 0.09 -10.36
C THR A 989 1.52 -1.29 -10.85
N PHE A 990 2.82 -1.45 -11.08
CA PHE A 990 3.49 -2.71 -11.39
C PHE A 990 4.53 -3.04 -10.30
N ASN A 991 5.03 -4.27 -10.31
CA ASN A 991 6.36 -4.50 -9.74
C ASN A 991 7.36 -4.05 -10.81
N GLU A 992 8.39 -3.32 -10.43
CA GLU A 992 9.20 -2.55 -11.37
C GLU A 992 10.67 -2.92 -11.24
N ILE A 993 11.38 -2.88 -12.37
CA ILE A 993 12.84 -2.80 -12.39
C ILE A 993 13.19 -1.46 -13.03
N ASN A 994 13.72 -0.56 -12.21
CA ASN A 994 13.97 0.83 -12.55
C ASN A 994 15.44 1.03 -12.91
N HIS A 995 15.72 1.74 -14.01
CA HIS A 995 17.06 2.24 -14.32
C HIS A 995 17.29 3.53 -13.51
N ILE A 996 18.19 3.45 -12.54
CA ILE A 996 18.45 4.50 -11.56
C ILE A 996 19.38 5.55 -12.15
N ARG A 997 18.89 6.79 -12.21
CA ARG A 997 19.66 7.94 -12.71
C ARG A 997 19.52 9.13 -11.76
N PRO A 998 20.59 9.94 -11.59
CA PRO A 998 20.55 11.14 -10.76
C PRO A 998 19.39 12.08 -11.12
N GLY A 999 18.64 12.51 -10.11
CA GLY A 999 17.57 13.52 -10.23
C GLY A 999 16.24 12.99 -10.75
N LEU A 1000 16.08 11.67 -10.95
CA LEU A 1000 14.81 11.08 -11.39
C LEU A 1000 13.95 10.60 -10.22
N HIS A 1001 12.65 10.53 -10.49
CA HIS A 1001 11.61 10.11 -9.55
C HIS A 1001 10.89 8.86 -10.05
N TYR A 1002 10.39 8.01 -9.14
CA TYR A 1002 9.87 6.68 -9.49
C TYR A 1002 8.50 6.33 -8.88
N GLY A 1003 7.68 7.34 -8.52
CA GLY A 1003 6.24 7.16 -8.27
C GLY A 1003 5.72 7.33 -6.84
N VAL A 1004 6.48 6.99 -5.78
CA VAL A 1004 6.07 7.09 -4.36
C VAL A 1004 6.93 8.10 -3.60
N PRO A 1005 6.57 9.40 -3.57
CA PRO A 1005 7.29 10.40 -2.78
C PRO A 1005 7.32 10.06 -1.29
N SER A 1006 8.41 10.44 -0.60
CA SER A 1006 8.45 10.36 0.86
C SER A 1006 7.49 11.37 1.49
N ARG A 1007 7.09 11.14 2.74
CA ARG A 1007 6.07 11.93 3.43
C ARG A 1007 6.42 13.41 3.52
N HIS A 1008 7.68 13.73 3.81
CA HIS A 1008 8.14 15.12 3.98
C HIS A 1008 8.94 15.62 2.78
N GLN A 1009 8.87 14.93 1.63
CA GLN A 1009 9.47 15.43 0.40
C GLN A 1009 8.80 16.77 0.00
N PRO A 1010 9.57 17.87 -0.17
CA PRO A 1010 9.00 19.15 -0.57
C PRO A 1010 8.28 19.03 -1.92
N ALA A 1011 7.06 19.57 -2.02
CA ALA A 1011 6.20 19.35 -3.19
C ALA A 1011 6.79 19.88 -4.50
N ASP A 1012 7.59 20.94 -4.44
CA ASP A 1012 8.34 21.55 -5.55
C ASP A 1012 9.53 20.72 -6.01
N THR A 1013 9.96 19.73 -5.20
CA THR A 1013 11.04 18.78 -5.53
C THR A 1013 10.53 17.44 -6.05
N ILE A 1014 9.21 17.25 -6.16
CA ILE A 1014 8.63 16.00 -6.68
C ILE A 1014 8.51 16.15 -8.20
N GLY A 1015 9.40 15.49 -8.93
CA GLY A 1015 9.31 15.38 -10.40
C GLY A 1015 8.26 14.38 -10.87
N GLU A 1016 7.95 14.42 -12.17
CA GLU A 1016 7.14 13.40 -12.84
C GLU A 1016 7.83 12.03 -12.75
N PRO A 1017 7.09 10.95 -12.44
CA PRO A 1017 7.67 9.63 -12.33
C PRO A 1017 8.22 9.14 -13.68
N ASP A 1018 9.47 8.69 -13.70
CA ASP A 1018 10.06 8.03 -14.84
C ASP A 1018 9.38 6.66 -15.06
N THR A 1019 9.28 6.25 -16.32
CA THR A 1019 8.74 4.92 -16.65
C THR A 1019 9.82 3.87 -16.37
N PRO A 1020 9.48 2.75 -15.70
CA PRO A 1020 10.45 1.69 -15.38
C PRO A 1020 11.04 1.07 -16.65
N ALA A 1021 12.25 0.52 -16.54
CA ALA A 1021 12.85 -0.26 -17.62
C ALA A 1021 12.07 -1.56 -17.84
N LEU A 1022 11.56 -2.16 -16.75
CA LEU A 1022 10.64 -3.29 -16.83
C LEU A 1022 9.44 -3.09 -15.89
N MET A 1023 8.24 -3.19 -16.46
CA MET A 1023 6.99 -3.47 -15.77
C MET A 1023 6.82 -4.97 -15.67
N VAL A 1024 6.89 -5.51 -14.45
CA VAL A 1024 6.69 -6.93 -14.19
C VAL A 1024 5.22 -7.16 -13.81
N PRO A 1025 4.50 -8.05 -14.52
CA PRO A 1025 3.06 -8.18 -14.32
C PRO A 1025 2.69 -8.71 -12.94
N HIS A 1026 1.52 -8.29 -12.47
CA HIS A 1026 0.84 -8.81 -11.27
C HIS A 1026 -0.49 -9.46 -11.71
N PRO A 1027 -0.89 -10.64 -11.19
CA PRO A 1027 -0.32 -11.37 -10.05
C PRO A 1027 0.85 -12.30 -10.39
N TRP A 1028 1.50 -12.16 -11.55
CA TRP A 1028 2.65 -13.01 -11.90
C TRP A 1028 3.78 -12.87 -10.88
N THR A 1029 4.14 -11.64 -10.53
CA THR A 1029 5.02 -11.30 -9.40
C THR A 1029 4.30 -10.40 -8.42
N ARG A 1030 4.72 -10.42 -7.15
CA ARG A 1030 4.26 -9.49 -6.12
C ARG A 1030 5.41 -8.72 -5.53
N SER A 1031 6.48 -9.43 -5.19
CA SER A 1031 7.66 -8.84 -4.55
C SER A 1031 8.92 -9.43 -5.15
N VAL A 1032 9.38 -8.85 -6.26
CA VAL A 1032 10.75 -9.05 -6.75
C VAL A 1032 11.67 -8.28 -5.80
N ASN A 1033 12.47 -9.01 -5.05
CA ASN A 1033 13.39 -8.44 -4.05
C ASN A 1033 14.77 -8.26 -4.65
N SER A 1034 15.70 -9.20 -4.45
CA SER A 1034 17.03 -9.18 -5.05
C SER A 1034 17.01 -9.40 -6.56
N ILE A 1035 17.95 -8.73 -7.24
CA ILE A 1035 18.28 -8.93 -8.65
C ILE A 1035 19.79 -9.03 -8.83
N LEU A 1036 20.24 -9.71 -9.89
CA LEU A 1036 21.63 -9.70 -10.34
C LEU A 1036 21.70 -9.86 -11.86
N PHE A 1037 22.81 -9.49 -12.47
CA PHE A 1037 23.15 -9.85 -13.86
C PHE A 1037 24.16 -10.99 -13.86
N LEU A 1038 23.95 -11.97 -14.74
CA LEU A 1038 24.88 -13.08 -14.91
C LEU A 1038 26.14 -12.60 -15.64
N PRO A 1039 27.35 -12.90 -15.13
CA PRO A 1039 28.60 -12.37 -15.68
C PRO A 1039 28.94 -12.96 -17.06
N ASP A 1040 29.87 -12.34 -17.79
CA ASP A 1040 30.26 -12.74 -19.14
C ASP A 1040 30.96 -14.12 -19.20
N ASP A 1041 31.49 -14.58 -18.07
CA ASP A 1041 32.10 -15.90 -17.90
C ASP A 1041 31.13 -16.95 -17.33
N TYR A 1042 29.85 -16.60 -17.12
CA TYR A 1042 28.86 -17.53 -16.58
C TYR A 1042 28.83 -18.85 -17.39
N PRO A 1043 28.74 -20.03 -16.73
CA PRO A 1043 28.90 -21.32 -17.42
C PRO A 1043 27.85 -21.60 -18.51
N VAL A 1044 26.65 -21.02 -18.39
CA VAL A 1044 25.60 -21.14 -19.41
C VAL A 1044 25.64 -19.95 -20.34
N LYS A 1045 26.29 -20.12 -21.50
CA LYS A 1045 26.55 -19.03 -22.45
C LYS A 1045 25.29 -18.27 -22.90
N GLU A 1046 24.17 -18.98 -23.02
CA GLU A 1046 22.89 -18.43 -23.49
C GLU A 1046 22.23 -17.48 -22.48
N LEU A 1047 22.74 -17.42 -21.25
CA LEU A 1047 22.23 -16.58 -20.16
C LEU A 1047 23.18 -15.45 -19.75
N ARG A 1048 24.37 -15.34 -20.35
CA ARG A 1048 25.34 -14.29 -20.01
C ARG A 1048 24.72 -12.91 -20.26
N GLY A 1049 24.87 -12.01 -19.29
CA GLY A 1049 24.26 -10.68 -19.31
C GLY A 1049 22.74 -10.67 -19.05
N HIS A 1050 22.08 -11.82 -18.87
CA HIS A 1050 20.69 -11.85 -18.44
C HIS A 1050 20.58 -11.55 -16.95
N GLY A 1051 19.50 -10.88 -16.56
CA GLY A 1051 19.14 -10.64 -15.18
C GLY A 1051 18.37 -11.80 -14.55
N ILE A 1052 18.58 -12.05 -13.26
CA ILE A 1052 17.80 -12.96 -12.43
C ILE A 1052 17.16 -12.17 -11.29
N GLY A 1053 15.90 -12.43 -10.98
CA GLY A 1053 15.16 -11.78 -9.89
C GLY A 1053 14.54 -12.77 -8.92
N CYS A 1054 14.60 -12.46 -7.64
CA CYS A 1054 14.03 -13.26 -6.55
C CYS A 1054 12.60 -12.83 -6.27
N GLU A 1055 11.62 -13.62 -6.71
CA GLU A 1055 10.22 -13.38 -6.36
C GLU A 1055 9.89 -14.04 -5.02
N TYR A 1056 9.62 -13.20 -4.03
CA TYR A 1056 9.44 -13.64 -2.65
C TYR A 1056 8.09 -14.26 -2.35
N ASP A 1057 6.96 -13.81 -2.90
CA ASP A 1057 5.62 -14.22 -2.41
C ASP A 1057 5.12 -15.54 -3.06
N SER A 1058 5.29 -15.62 -4.38
CA SER A 1058 5.03 -16.78 -5.25
C SER A 1058 6.18 -17.79 -5.30
N ARG A 1059 7.32 -17.50 -4.66
CA ARG A 1059 8.40 -18.47 -4.34
C ARG A 1059 9.12 -19.03 -5.56
N PHE A 1060 9.44 -18.17 -6.53
CA PHE A 1060 10.12 -18.59 -7.75
C PHE A 1060 11.16 -17.54 -8.19
N LEU A 1061 11.97 -17.91 -9.18
CA LEU A 1061 12.95 -17.04 -9.79
C LEU A 1061 12.42 -16.56 -11.14
N MET A 1062 12.53 -15.27 -11.38
CA MET A 1062 12.31 -14.68 -12.71
C MET A 1062 13.63 -14.43 -13.40
N ARG A 1063 13.60 -14.38 -14.73
CA ARG A 1063 14.70 -13.94 -15.59
C ARG A 1063 14.26 -12.67 -16.32
N PHE A 1064 15.19 -11.79 -16.64
CA PHE A 1064 14.90 -10.62 -17.46
C PHE A 1064 16.07 -10.25 -18.37
N THR A 1065 15.78 -9.48 -19.42
CA THR A 1065 16.77 -8.88 -20.33
C THR A 1065 16.47 -7.40 -20.50
N VAL A 1066 17.49 -6.63 -20.89
CA VAL A 1066 17.38 -5.18 -21.12
C VAL A 1066 17.95 -4.87 -22.51
N GLN A 1067 17.23 -4.04 -23.26
CA GLN A 1067 17.56 -3.54 -24.58
C GLN A 1067 17.70 -2.01 -24.52
N ASP A 1068 18.78 -1.49 -25.10
CA ASP A 1068 18.90 -0.07 -25.42
C ASP A 1068 18.11 0.23 -26.71
N VAL A 1069 17.08 1.08 -26.57
CA VAL A 1069 16.27 1.57 -27.68
C VAL A 1069 16.41 3.09 -27.77
N ASP A 1070 17.24 3.54 -28.71
CA ASP A 1070 17.51 4.96 -28.96
C ASP A 1070 17.92 5.74 -27.68
N GLY A 1071 18.76 5.12 -26.83
CA GLY A 1071 19.26 5.69 -25.56
C GLY A 1071 18.34 5.46 -24.36
N VAL A 1072 17.26 4.69 -24.52
CA VAL A 1072 16.31 4.35 -23.46
C VAL A 1072 16.37 2.86 -23.17
N LEU A 1073 16.72 2.50 -21.93
CA LEU A 1073 16.72 1.11 -21.48
C LEU A 1073 15.30 0.63 -21.19
N GLN A 1074 14.91 -0.47 -21.82
CA GLN A 1074 13.65 -1.16 -21.61
C GLN A 1074 13.81 -2.66 -21.93
N GLY A 1075 12.92 -3.54 -21.50
CA GLY A 1075 13.12 -4.95 -21.83
C GLY A 1075 11.99 -5.89 -21.45
N ALA A 1076 12.32 -7.18 -21.40
CA ALA A 1076 11.36 -8.24 -21.15
C ALA A 1076 11.71 -9.10 -19.94
N SER A 1077 10.65 -9.64 -19.35
CA SER A 1077 10.71 -10.57 -18.22
C SER A 1077 10.16 -11.94 -18.61
N TYR A 1078 10.74 -12.98 -18.01
CA TYR A 1078 10.50 -14.38 -18.29
C TYR A 1078 10.49 -15.21 -17.00
N ARG A 1079 9.88 -16.39 -17.04
CA ARG A 1079 10.03 -17.36 -15.94
C ARG A 1079 11.42 -17.99 -15.99
N PHE A 1080 12.05 -18.14 -14.83
CA PHE A 1080 13.29 -18.91 -14.68
C PHE A 1080 13.02 -20.24 -13.97
N SER A 1081 12.25 -20.22 -12.88
CA SER A 1081 11.78 -21.43 -12.19
C SER A 1081 10.26 -21.60 -12.21
N ARG A 1082 9.79 -22.80 -11.89
CA ARG A 1082 8.37 -23.17 -11.86
C ARG A 1082 7.68 -22.55 -10.64
N HIS A 1083 6.60 -21.81 -10.87
CA HIS A 1083 5.89 -21.02 -9.86
C HIS A 1083 4.78 -21.77 -9.08
N ASN A 1084 4.16 -22.81 -9.66
CA ASN A 1084 3.08 -23.56 -9.02
C ASN A 1084 3.58 -24.81 -8.28
N GLN A 1085 4.53 -24.64 -7.37
CA GLN A 1085 5.13 -25.74 -6.62
C GLN A 1085 5.01 -25.50 -5.10
N PRO A 1086 4.85 -26.55 -4.27
CA PRO A 1086 4.94 -26.45 -2.81
C PRO A 1086 6.25 -25.74 -2.36
N ALA A 1087 6.33 -25.20 -1.14
CA ALA A 1087 7.59 -24.59 -0.63
C ALA A 1087 8.31 -25.63 0.20
N GLY A 1088 9.63 -25.49 0.27
CA GLY A 1088 10.47 -26.51 0.89
C GLY A 1088 10.53 -27.77 0.02
N GLY A 1089 11.26 -28.78 0.46
CA GLY A 1089 11.55 -29.96 -0.36
C GLY A 1089 12.20 -29.52 -1.67
N THR A 1090 11.54 -29.80 -2.80
CA THR A 1090 12.09 -29.57 -4.15
C THR A 1090 12.02 -28.14 -4.68
N ASN A 1091 11.51 -27.17 -3.90
CA ASN A 1091 11.35 -25.78 -4.33
C ASN A 1091 11.89 -24.76 -3.29
N PHE A 1092 11.98 -23.50 -3.70
CA PHE A 1092 12.35 -22.39 -2.82
C PHE A 1092 11.29 -22.11 -1.75
N ILE A 1093 11.74 -21.59 -0.60
CA ILE A 1093 10.87 -21.23 0.52
C ILE A 1093 10.37 -19.79 0.38
N GLY A 1094 11.25 -18.88 -0.07
CA GLY A 1094 11.00 -17.45 -0.20
C GLY A 1094 12.24 -16.69 -0.63
N PRO A 1095 12.64 -16.78 -1.91
CA PRO A 1095 13.82 -16.11 -2.44
C PRO A 1095 13.83 -14.62 -2.08
N ILE A 1096 14.92 -14.14 -1.48
CA ILE A 1096 15.05 -12.73 -1.10
C ILE A 1096 16.40 -12.12 -1.47
N CYS A 1097 17.47 -12.93 -1.49
CA CYS A 1097 18.80 -12.53 -1.93
C CYS A 1097 19.41 -13.53 -2.91
N SER A 1098 20.28 -13.03 -3.80
CA SER A 1098 20.95 -13.83 -4.82
C SER A 1098 22.37 -13.35 -5.04
N ALA A 1099 23.30 -14.27 -5.32
CA ALA A 1099 24.66 -13.92 -5.69
C ALA A 1099 25.30 -15.02 -6.56
N VAL A 1100 26.35 -14.69 -7.31
CA VAL A 1100 27.10 -15.65 -8.14
C VAL A 1100 28.44 -15.92 -7.47
N SER A 1101 28.79 -17.20 -7.29
CA SER A 1101 30.09 -17.59 -6.71
C SER A 1101 31.25 -17.26 -7.66
N PRO A 1102 32.49 -17.15 -7.17
CA PRO A 1102 33.68 -17.04 -8.03
C PRO A 1102 33.82 -18.20 -9.03
N ASN A 1103 33.19 -19.34 -8.78
CA ASN A 1103 33.15 -20.50 -9.67
C ASN A 1103 31.98 -20.48 -10.68
N GLY A 1104 31.19 -19.42 -10.70
CA GLY A 1104 30.08 -19.25 -11.65
C GLY A 1104 28.78 -19.97 -11.27
N GLU A 1105 28.60 -20.36 -10.00
CA GLU A 1105 27.37 -21.00 -9.51
C GLU A 1105 26.40 -19.97 -8.94
N LEU A 1106 25.09 -20.18 -9.08
CA LEU A 1106 24.08 -19.25 -8.60
C LEU A 1106 23.58 -19.62 -7.20
N PHE A 1107 23.75 -18.74 -6.23
CA PHE A 1107 23.28 -18.91 -4.85
C PHE A 1107 22.03 -18.07 -4.60
N ILE A 1108 21.03 -18.67 -3.97
CA ILE A 1108 19.74 -18.04 -3.63
C ILE A 1108 19.47 -18.20 -2.14
N GLY A 1109 19.47 -17.10 -1.40
CA GLY A 1109 19.00 -17.06 -0.02
C GLY A 1109 17.49 -16.92 0.03
N SER A 1110 16.85 -17.74 0.86
CA SER A 1110 15.40 -17.78 1.06
C SER A 1110 15.04 -17.61 2.52
N ILE A 1111 13.94 -16.90 2.79
CA ILE A 1111 13.37 -16.74 4.14
C ILE A 1111 11.87 -17.02 4.17
N TRP A 1112 11.34 -17.28 5.37
CA TRP A 1112 9.92 -17.36 5.69
C TRP A 1112 9.66 -16.66 7.02
N ASP A 1113 9.47 -15.34 6.95
CA ASP A 1113 9.34 -14.48 8.12
C ASP A 1113 7.91 -14.43 8.67
N SER A 1114 7.77 -14.16 9.97
CA SER A 1114 6.46 -14.06 10.63
C SER A 1114 5.70 -12.76 10.34
N GLY A 1115 6.39 -11.74 9.81
CA GLY A 1115 5.80 -10.43 9.48
C GLY A 1115 4.94 -10.47 8.21
N TRP A 1116 5.16 -11.44 7.33
CA TRP A 1116 4.35 -11.65 6.12
C TRP A 1116 3.91 -13.10 5.95
N GLN A 1117 2.60 -13.34 5.84
CA GLN A 1117 1.97 -14.67 5.75
C GLN A 1117 2.15 -15.61 6.97
N GLY A 1118 2.59 -15.12 8.13
CA GLY A 1118 2.73 -15.94 9.34
C GLY A 1118 3.84 -16.99 9.25
N GLY A 1119 4.99 -16.63 8.69
CA GLY A 1119 6.12 -17.55 8.58
C GLY A 1119 6.76 -17.98 9.90
N ARG A 1120 7.50 -19.08 9.82
CA ARG A 1120 8.14 -19.77 10.96
C ARG A 1120 9.48 -19.15 11.40
N ASN A 1121 9.87 -18.03 10.79
CA ASN A 1121 11.17 -17.39 10.96
C ASN A 1121 12.32 -18.35 10.64
N THR A 1122 12.18 -19.01 9.49
CA THR A 1122 13.13 -20.00 8.95
C THR A 1122 13.70 -19.55 7.61
N GLY A 1123 14.86 -20.05 7.22
CA GLY A 1123 15.45 -19.79 5.92
C GLY A 1123 16.37 -20.90 5.44
N GLY A 1124 17.08 -20.63 4.35
CA GLY A 1124 18.03 -21.55 3.75
C GLY A 1124 18.73 -20.93 2.54
N ILE A 1125 19.91 -21.43 2.21
CA ILE A 1125 20.66 -21.05 1.00
C ILE A 1125 20.58 -22.21 0.03
N THR A 1126 20.24 -21.92 -1.22
CA THR A 1126 20.22 -22.90 -2.31
C THR A 1126 21.31 -22.55 -3.32
N ARG A 1127 22.21 -23.49 -3.57
CA ARG A 1127 23.14 -23.41 -4.70
C ARG A 1127 22.53 -24.06 -5.93
N LEU A 1128 22.58 -23.40 -7.09
CA LEU A 1128 22.13 -23.90 -8.37
C LEU A 1128 23.33 -24.11 -9.30
N THR A 1129 23.42 -25.32 -9.86
CA THR A 1129 24.46 -25.71 -10.82
C THR A 1129 23.81 -26.12 -12.14
N PRO A 1130 24.39 -25.73 -13.29
CA PRO A 1130 23.91 -26.19 -14.60
C PRO A 1130 24.02 -27.70 -14.75
N THR A 1131 23.02 -28.32 -15.38
CA THR A 1131 23.06 -29.75 -15.69
C THR A 1131 23.79 -30.04 -17.00
N ALA A 1132 24.33 -31.26 -17.14
CA ALA A 1132 24.89 -31.73 -18.41
C ALA A 1132 23.88 -31.75 -19.58
N LYS A 1133 22.57 -31.78 -19.29
CA LYS A 1133 21.50 -31.70 -20.31
C LYS A 1133 21.30 -30.27 -20.86
N GLY A 1134 21.81 -29.25 -20.17
CA GLY A 1134 21.58 -27.85 -20.48
C GLY A 1134 20.14 -27.39 -20.22
N LEU A 1135 19.84 -26.14 -20.61
CA LEU A 1135 18.50 -25.57 -20.49
C LEU A 1135 17.50 -26.28 -21.42
N PRO A 1136 16.20 -26.38 -21.09
CA PRO A 1136 15.18 -26.75 -22.10
C PRO A 1136 15.13 -25.73 -23.25
N ASN A 1137 14.52 -26.10 -24.39
CA ASN A 1137 14.27 -25.10 -25.43
C ASN A 1137 13.09 -24.20 -25.01
N GLY A 1138 13.08 -22.95 -25.46
CA GLY A 1138 12.09 -21.95 -25.08
C GLY A 1138 12.56 -20.54 -25.45
N ILE A 1139 11.77 -19.54 -25.09
CA ILE A 1139 12.07 -18.14 -25.39
C ILE A 1139 13.33 -17.73 -24.60
N GLN A 1140 14.40 -17.45 -25.32
CA GLN A 1140 15.65 -16.91 -24.81
C GLN A 1140 15.54 -15.40 -24.60
N GLU A 1141 15.07 -14.66 -25.61
CA GLU A 1141 15.02 -13.20 -25.55
C GLU A 1141 13.91 -12.66 -26.43
N VAL A 1142 13.36 -11.52 -26.06
CA VAL A 1142 12.40 -10.75 -26.86
C VAL A 1142 12.91 -9.32 -26.89
N THR A 1143 13.01 -8.77 -28.09
CA THR A 1143 13.42 -7.38 -28.35
C THR A 1143 12.38 -6.67 -29.20
N ILE A 1144 12.18 -5.38 -28.97
CA ILE A 1144 11.27 -4.57 -29.80
C ILE A 1144 11.97 -4.15 -31.11
N THR A 1145 11.20 -4.14 -32.19
CA THR A 1145 11.58 -3.58 -33.51
C THR A 1145 10.66 -2.39 -33.84
N PRO A 1146 10.96 -1.56 -34.86
CA PRO A 1146 10.09 -0.44 -35.25
C PRO A 1146 8.65 -0.87 -35.61
N ASP A 1147 8.46 -2.12 -36.02
CA ASP A 1147 7.24 -2.70 -36.57
C ASP A 1147 6.70 -3.90 -35.76
N GLY A 1148 7.30 -4.24 -34.62
CA GLY A 1148 6.86 -5.39 -33.83
C GLY A 1148 7.88 -5.91 -32.82
N PHE A 1149 8.03 -7.23 -32.75
CA PHE A 1149 8.91 -7.91 -31.79
C PHE A 1149 9.73 -9.02 -32.45
N ASP A 1150 11.01 -9.09 -32.13
CA ASP A 1150 11.86 -10.24 -32.40
C ASP A 1150 11.82 -11.19 -31.19
N VAL A 1151 11.50 -12.47 -31.42
CA VAL A 1151 11.51 -13.54 -30.40
C VAL A 1151 12.62 -14.52 -30.74
N GLN A 1152 13.60 -14.63 -29.86
CA GLN A 1152 14.75 -15.54 -29.95
C GLN A 1152 14.50 -16.77 -29.07
N PHE A 1153 14.84 -17.96 -29.58
CA PHE A 1153 14.78 -19.24 -28.86
C PHE A 1153 16.18 -19.78 -28.57
N PHE A 1154 16.31 -20.56 -27.49
CA PHE A 1154 17.57 -21.22 -27.11
C PHE A 1154 18.08 -22.20 -28.19
N ARG A 1155 17.16 -22.84 -28.93
CA ARG A 1155 17.46 -23.79 -30.01
C ARG A 1155 16.45 -23.64 -31.16
N PRO A 1156 16.81 -24.09 -32.38
CA PRO A 1156 15.92 -24.01 -33.54
C PRO A 1156 14.55 -24.66 -33.31
N ILE A 1157 13.49 -24.05 -33.86
CA ILE A 1157 12.13 -24.60 -33.92
C ILE A 1157 11.75 -24.81 -35.39
N ALA A 1158 10.92 -25.82 -35.68
CA ALA A 1158 10.46 -26.06 -37.03
C ALA A 1158 9.75 -24.82 -37.61
N LYS A 1159 10.22 -24.32 -38.77
CA LYS A 1159 9.78 -23.05 -39.36
C LYS A 1159 8.26 -22.97 -39.55
N HIS A 1160 7.62 -24.06 -39.98
CA HIS A 1160 6.16 -24.11 -40.17
C HIS A 1160 5.37 -23.85 -38.87
N LEU A 1161 5.93 -24.16 -37.69
CA LEU A 1161 5.30 -23.83 -36.41
C LEU A 1161 5.45 -22.35 -36.08
N LEU A 1162 6.61 -21.77 -36.35
CA LEU A 1162 6.90 -20.34 -36.09
C LEU A 1162 6.10 -19.42 -37.02
N GLN A 1163 5.91 -19.82 -38.28
CA GLN A 1163 5.31 -19.00 -39.34
C GLN A 1163 3.77 -18.95 -39.31
N ASN A 1164 3.10 -19.67 -38.41
CA ASN A 1164 1.65 -19.64 -38.30
C ASN A 1164 1.20 -18.54 -37.31
N PRO A 1165 0.46 -17.50 -37.75
CA PRO A 1165 -0.02 -16.44 -36.87
C PRO A 1165 -0.91 -16.92 -35.70
N GLU A 1166 -1.66 -18.01 -35.89
CA GLU A 1166 -2.53 -18.58 -34.85
C GLU A 1166 -1.75 -19.26 -33.70
N HIS A 1167 -0.43 -19.42 -33.86
CA HIS A 1167 0.47 -19.93 -32.82
C HIS A 1167 1.05 -18.82 -31.92
N TRP A 1168 0.57 -17.58 -32.06
CA TRP A 1168 1.00 -16.45 -31.26
C TRP A 1168 -0.18 -15.72 -30.61
N SER A 1169 -0.06 -15.41 -29.33
CA SER A 1169 -0.99 -14.56 -28.58
C SER A 1169 -0.27 -13.32 -28.09
N LEU A 1170 -0.73 -12.14 -28.53
CA LEU A 1170 -0.17 -10.84 -28.16
C LEU A 1170 -1.25 -9.91 -27.61
N GLN A 1171 -1.02 -9.35 -26.42
CA GLN A 1171 -1.92 -8.39 -25.78
C GLN A 1171 -1.13 -7.24 -25.15
N GLY A 1172 -1.64 -6.01 -25.24
CA GLY A 1172 -1.04 -4.84 -24.63
C GLY A 1172 -1.97 -4.23 -23.57
N TYR A 1173 -1.42 -3.80 -22.43
CA TYR A 1173 -2.15 -3.06 -21.40
C TYR A 1173 -1.23 -2.13 -20.59
N THR A 1174 -1.82 -1.20 -19.86
CA THR A 1174 -1.13 -0.32 -18.90
C THR A 1174 -1.91 -0.28 -17.60
N ARG A 1175 -1.45 0.49 -16.60
CA ARG A 1175 -2.18 0.72 -15.34
C ARG A 1175 -2.07 2.18 -14.94
N LYS A 1176 -3.13 2.70 -14.34
CA LYS A 1176 -3.17 4.06 -13.81
C LYS A 1176 -3.55 4.03 -12.34
N TRP A 1177 -2.71 4.64 -11.52
CA TRP A 1177 -3.01 4.76 -10.11
C TRP A 1177 -4.14 5.76 -9.87
N SER A 1178 -5.08 5.38 -9.00
CA SER A 1178 -6.25 6.20 -8.69
C SER A 1178 -6.46 6.43 -7.18
N GLY A 1179 -5.52 6.01 -6.35
CA GLY A 1179 -5.62 6.08 -4.88
C GLY A 1179 -5.61 4.72 -4.19
N GLY A 1180 -5.90 3.64 -4.91
CA GLY A 1180 -5.91 2.26 -4.42
C GLY A 1180 -4.51 1.68 -4.21
N TYR A 1181 -4.41 0.48 -3.63
CA TYR A 1181 -3.10 -0.17 -3.44
C TYR A 1181 -2.66 -0.90 -4.68
N ALA A 1182 -3.59 -1.61 -5.31
CA ALA A 1182 -3.39 -2.18 -6.62
C ALA A 1182 -4.34 -1.51 -7.61
N SER A 1183 -3.83 -1.34 -8.84
CA SER A 1183 -4.57 -0.75 -9.96
C SER A 1183 -4.89 -1.85 -10.96
N PRO A 1184 -6.16 -1.99 -11.40
CA PRO A 1184 -6.50 -2.93 -12.43
C PRO A 1184 -5.87 -2.52 -13.76
N ASP A 1185 -5.76 -3.48 -14.68
CA ASP A 1185 -5.30 -3.20 -16.03
C ASP A 1185 -6.23 -2.20 -16.72
N SER A 1186 -5.65 -1.33 -17.53
CA SER A 1186 -6.29 -0.24 -18.23
C SER A 1186 -5.87 -0.26 -19.69
N GLY A 1187 -6.80 0.09 -20.58
CA GLY A 1187 -6.52 0.20 -22.01
C GLY A 1187 -6.12 -1.12 -22.69
N ARG A 1188 -6.54 -2.27 -22.15
CA ARG A 1188 -6.23 -3.60 -22.70
C ARG A 1188 -6.75 -3.73 -24.14
N TYR A 1189 -5.92 -4.27 -25.03
CA TYR A 1189 -6.26 -4.56 -26.43
C TYR A 1189 -5.46 -5.75 -26.96
N SER A 1190 -5.97 -6.40 -27.99
CA SER A 1190 -5.30 -7.55 -28.63
C SER A 1190 -4.56 -7.11 -29.89
N LEU A 1191 -3.36 -7.64 -30.12
CA LEU A 1191 -2.59 -7.37 -31.33
C LEU A 1191 -2.68 -8.53 -32.29
N LYS A 1192 -2.96 -8.25 -33.56
CA LYS A 1192 -2.91 -9.25 -34.63
C LYS A 1192 -1.56 -9.20 -35.32
N VAL A 1193 -0.93 -10.37 -35.44
CA VAL A 1193 0.31 -10.52 -36.20
C VAL A 1193 -0.01 -10.39 -37.69
N SER A 1194 0.58 -9.38 -38.33
CA SER A 1194 0.33 -9.04 -39.73
C SER A 1194 1.29 -9.73 -40.70
N GLU A 1195 2.53 -9.96 -40.27
CA GLU A 1195 3.56 -10.67 -41.03
C GLU A 1195 4.51 -11.36 -40.04
N ILE A 1196 5.05 -12.51 -40.45
CA ILE A 1196 6.05 -13.28 -39.67
C ILE A 1196 7.27 -13.53 -40.54
N LYS A 1197 8.45 -13.13 -40.05
CA LYS A 1197 9.75 -13.48 -40.66
C LYS A 1197 10.51 -14.42 -39.74
N THR A 1198 11.19 -15.41 -40.28
CA THR A 1198 11.98 -16.38 -39.50
C THR A 1198 13.42 -16.37 -39.98
N SER A 1199 14.38 -16.43 -39.06
CA SER A 1199 15.80 -16.48 -39.38
C SER A 1199 16.17 -17.76 -40.16
N GLY A 1200 17.32 -17.72 -40.85
CA GLY A 1200 17.83 -18.85 -41.63
C GLY A 1200 18.00 -20.13 -40.80
N ASP A 1201 18.54 -19.97 -39.59
CA ASP A 1201 18.80 -21.02 -38.57
C ASP A 1201 17.57 -21.40 -37.72
N ALA A 1202 16.41 -20.75 -37.95
CA ALA A 1202 15.16 -20.96 -37.24
C ALA A 1202 15.23 -20.80 -35.71
N THR A 1203 16.17 -19.98 -35.22
CA THR A 1203 16.27 -19.63 -33.80
C THR A 1203 15.56 -18.30 -33.47
N ARG A 1204 15.22 -17.49 -34.48
CA ARG A 1204 14.56 -16.20 -34.30
C ARG A 1204 13.33 -16.06 -35.20
N VAL A 1205 12.30 -15.39 -34.68
CA VAL A 1205 11.10 -15.01 -35.42
C VAL A 1205 10.73 -13.55 -35.14
N SER A 1206 10.51 -12.78 -36.18
CA SER A 1206 10.04 -11.39 -36.13
C SER A 1206 8.52 -11.38 -36.34
N LEU A 1207 7.78 -10.89 -35.35
CA LEU A 1207 6.33 -10.77 -35.34
C LEU A 1207 5.95 -9.31 -35.59
N MET A 1208 5.48 -8.99 -36.80
CA MET A 1208 5.06 -7.63 -37.12
C MET A 1208 3.64 -7.36 -36.67
N VAL A 1209 3.45 -6.27 -35.92
CA VAL A 1209 2.15 -5.86 -35.37
C VAL A 1209 1.91 -4.38 -35.62
N LYS A 1210 0.64 -3.98 -35.57
CA LYS A 1210 0.24 -2.57 -35.65
C LYS A 1210 -0.11 -2.03 -34.26
N ASP A 1211 -0.10 -0.71 -34.14
CA ASP A 1211 -0.62 0.03 -32.98
C ASP A 1211 0.12 -0.20 -31.65
N LEU A 1212 1.46 -0.36 -31.69
CA LEU A 1212 2.29 -0.31 -30.49
C LEU A 1212 2.15 1.05 -29.78
N ARG A 1213 2.21 1.06 -28.44
CA ARG A 1213 1.95 2.19 -27.56
C ARG A 1213 3.05 2.28 -26.50
N PRO A 1214 3.74 3.42 -26.37
CA PRO A 1214 4.60 3.70 -25.22
C PRO A 1214 3.82 3.66 -23.89
N GLY A 1215 4.48 3.24 -22.81
CA GLY A 1215 3.89 3.11 -21.46
C GLY A 1215 3.03 1.86 -21.28
N PHE A 1216 3.14 0.88 -22.18
CA PHE A 1216 2.38 -0.38 -22.13
C PHE A 1216 3.29 -1.58 -21.91
N LEU A 1217 2.75 -2.58 -21.22
CA LEU A 1217 3.29 -3.92 -21.07
C LEU A 1217 2.62 -4.83 -22.10
N TYR A 1218 3.43 -5.65 -22.77
CA TYR A 1218 2.98 -6.59 -23.80
C TYR A 1218 3.20 -8.02 -23.36
N ASP A 1219 2.12 -8.78 -23.24
CA ASP A 1219 2.16 -10.22 -23.02
C ASP A 1219 2.34 -10.91 -24.37
N ILE A 1220 3.41 -11.69 -24.53
CA ILE A 1220 3.73 -12.43 -25.76
C ILE A 1220 3.88 -13.90 -25.37
N SER A 1221 3.01 -14.76 -25.90
CA SER A 1221 3.05 -16.20 -25.61
C SER A 1221 2.77 -17.07 -26.83
N THR A 1222 3.27 -18.30 -26.78
CA THR A 1222 3.00 -19.32 -27.79
C THR A 1222 1.60 -19.92 -27.60
N SER A 1223 0.89 -20.18 -28.70
CA SER A 1223 -0.44 -20.83 -28.74
C SER A 1223 -0.48 -21.99 -29.75
N GLY A 1224 -1.63 -22.66 -29.87
CA GLY A 1224 -1.84 -23.73 -30.85
C GLY A 1224 -0.86 -24.90 -30.72
N GLU A 1225 -0.33 -25.39 -31.85
CA GLU A 1225 0.63 -26.51 -31.86
C GLU A 1225 2.02 -26.12 -31.33
N LEU A 1226 2.40 -24.84 -31.41
CA LEU A 1226 3.68 -24.37 -30.88
C LEU A 1226 3.73 -24.49 -29.35
N ALA A 1227 2.62 -24.21 -28.67
CA ALA A 1227 2.49 -24.38 -27.23
C ALA A 1227 2.64 -25.85 -26.75
N LYS A 1228 2.53 -26.83 -27.66
CA LYS A 1228 2.70 -28.26 -27.35
C LYS A 1228 4.16 -28.73 -27.40
N GLN A 1229 5.10 -27.89 -27.82
CA GLN A 1229 6.52 -28.25 -28.02
C GLN A 1229 7.37 -28.29 -26.72
N ASP A 1230 6.75 -28.43 -25.54
CA ASP A 1230 7.40 -28.40 -24.21
C ASP A 1230 8.41 -27.24 -24.05
N LEU A 1231 8.02 -26.05 -24.51
CA LEU A 1231 8.88 -24.85 -24.47
C LEU A 1231 8.93 -24.27 -23.05
N TRP A 1232 10.13 -23.91 -22.60
CA TRP A 1232 10.34 -23.25 -21.31
C TRP A 1232 11.43 -22.16 -21.39
N PRO A 1233 11.10 -20.89 -21.11
CA PRO A 1233 9.75 -20.35 -20.93
C PRO A 1233 8.99 -20.28 -22.27
N ALA A 1234 7.65 -20.35 -22.22
CA ALA A 1234 6.75 -20.22 -23.37
C ALA A 1234 6.05 -18.84 -23.47
N GLU A 1235 6.33 -17.96 -22.50
CA GLU A 1235 5.75 -16.62 -22.39
C GLU A 1235 6.85 -15.61 -22.02
N ALA A 1236 6.64 -14.36 -22.43
CA ALA A 1236 7.47 -13.21 -22.12
C ALA A 1236 6.58 -11.97 -21.94
N HIS A 1237 7.03 -11.03 -21.10
CA HIS A 1237 6.34 -9.76 -20.89
C HIS A 1237 7.28 -8.61 -21.20
N TYR A 1238 7.02 -7.89 -22.29
CA TYR A 1238 7.88 -6.82 -22.81
C TYR A 1238 7.36 -5.43 -22.43
N SER A 1239 8.20 -4.61 -21.81
CA SER A 1239 7.87 -3.25 -21.39
C SER A 1239 8.28 -2.25 -22.46
N VAL A 1240 7.33 -1.48 -22.99
CA VAL A 1240 7.60 -0.51 -24.05
C VAL A 1240 7.60 0.89 -23.45
N LYS A 1241 8.79 1.45 -23.24
CA LYS A 1241 8.96 2.85 -22.83
C LYS A 1241 9.01 3.77 -24.05
N VAL A 1242 9.72 3.35 -25.09
CA VAL A 1242 9.78 3.97 -26.40
C VAL A 1242 9.70 2.92 -27.51
N ILE A 1243 9.24 3.33 -28.69
CA ILE A 1243 9.22 2.51 -29.89
C ILE A 1243 10.44 2.90 -30.75
N PRO A 1244 11.25 1.93 -31.24
CA PRO A 1244 12.44 2.25 -32.03
C PRO A 1244 12.11 3.08 -33.27
N LYS A 1245 12.94 4.07 -33.58
CA LYS A 1245 12.80 4.84 -34.83
C LYS A 1245 13.17 3.98 -36.03
N LEU A 1246 12.39 4.08 -37.11
CA LEU A 1246 12.80 3.59 -38.43
C LEU A 1246 14.07 4.34 -38.85
N ARG A 1247 15.21 3.65 -38.90
CA ARG A 1247 16.44 4.25 -39.41
C ARG A 1247 16.32 4.40 -40.93
N PRO A 1248 16.47 5.60 -41.51
CA PRO A 1248 16.42 5.77 -42.95
C PRO A 1248 17.55 4.96 -43.61
N GLY A 1249 17.20 4.02 -44.50
CA GLY A 1249 18.17 3.32 -45.36
C GLY A 1249 18.59 1.90 -44.96
N LYS A 1250 17.79 1.16 -44.18
CA LYS A 1250 17.91 -0.29 -44.05
C LYS A 1250 16.66 -1.02 -44.54
#